data_AF-A0A2V8CY83-F1
#
_entry.id   AF-A0A2V8CY83-F1
#
_cell.length_a   1.000
_cell.length_b   1.000
_cell.length_c   1.000
_cell.angle_alpha   90.00
_cell.angle_beta   90.00
_cell.angle_gamma   90.00
#
_symmetry.space_group_name_H-M   'P 1'
#
loop_
_entity.id
_entity.type
_entity.pdbx_description
1 polymer ?
#
loop_
_entity_poly.entity_id
_entity_poly.type
_entity_poly.pdbx_seq_one_letter_code
_entity_poly.pdbx_strand_id
1 'polypeptide(L)'
;METLIGIAGTGEAMTWIQRLFSRRRIESDLSEEIRGHLDERIEELVSRGVAPADAVRQARREFGNVTLIEEQARDVWKWRWIEDLSADVRFALRQLRKSPAFAAAGALTVALGIGANTAVFSVVNAVVLRPLPFPAPDTLLSVWPRGDAGPAGPYDISYPNLFDFRNENTVFDHLVSYRATPISLTGSGEPVQLRGEIVSWDLFPLLKVQPTLGRGFRPEDEDPGARIVIISHSLWKTRLGGDVGIIGRTINLDREPYLVVGVAPAGFNFPVGGEQVQVWTTLAIDARSDTVQPVTQQRGARMLSVMGRLREGVSIQQAQTQMDRIASSLAQRYPDENRRYPGVFLQSALGDVSGLARGPLLFLLGAVGLVLLLACANLANLLLSRTAEREREFALRLAIGAARSRIVRQVMTEGLTLALIGGIAGVAMAGLLVELAVPLVGTTIPRIEQTRLDGRVLVFALAVTLVTSVLFSVAPASRLLYDRLNDPLKESAYGNVHGASRVGSALVVVQVALGLMLLSGASLLMAGFVHVTRRDPGFRPEKLLTFNIGVPGAQYPRTRQLAFYSQLLERLGTLPGARSAALAMPLPLTGSSMTVGFDIADRPAPRSARPSSNIAIVSPGFFQTAGIPLLQGRGFTDQDDSAGPPVLAVNRAFADKFFPGENAVGKRIRSGALSDATSRTVSFRGAVHP
;
A
#
# COMPACT_ATOMS: atom_id res chain seq x y z
N MET A 1 5.16 -8.47 59.84
CA MET A 1 4.86 -8.25 58.41
C MET A 1 5.96 -8.82 57.50
N GLU A 2 6.63 -9.92 57.90
CA GLU A 2 7.70 -10.55 57.10
C GLU A 2 7.61 -12.10 57.06
N THR A 3 6.52 -12.69 57.56
CA THR A 3 6.33 -14.15 57.65
C THR A 3 5.13 -14.66 56.84
N LEU A 4 4.87 -14.08 55.66
CA LEU A 4 3.77 -14.48 54.76
C LEU A 4 4.20 -14.62 53.28
N ILE A 5 5.48 -14.96 53.02
CA ILE A 5 6.02 -15.10 51.64
C ILE A 5 6.45 -16.56 51.31
N GLY A 6 6.26 -17.51 52.22
CA GLY A 6 6.56 -18.91 51.94
C GLY A 6 5.36 -19.69 51.42
N ILE A 7 5.53 -20.39 50.30
CA ILE A 7 4.66 -21.45 49.71
C ILE A 7 3.88 -20.97 48.46
N ALA A 8 4.62 -20.82 47.37
CA ALA A 8 4.12 -21.03 46.03
C ALA A 8 4.86 -22.24 45.43
N GLY A 9 4.18 -23.37 45.32
CA GLY A 9 4.72 -24.53 44.60
C GLY A 9 4.03 -25.84 44.92
N THR A 10 2.96 -26.15 44.19
CA THR A 10 2.73 -27.42 43.46
C THR A 10 1.34 -27.38 42.81
N GLY A 11 1.21 -28.10 41.69
CA GLY A 11 0.29 -27.80 40.59
C GLY A 11 -1.19 -28.09 40.81
N GLU A 12 -2.03 -27.28 40.16
CA GLU A 12 -2.98 -27.73 39.14
C GLU A 12 -3.51 -26.50 38.36
N ALA A 13 -3.57 -26.60 37.04
CA ALA A 13 -3.95 -25.53 36.13
C ALA A 13 -5.47 -25.26 36.19
N MET A 14 -5.92 -24.61 37.26
CA MET A 14 -7.31 -24.20 37.43
C MET A 14 -7.62 -23.00 36.52
N THR A 15 -8.53 -23.18 35.55
CA THR A 15 -8.95 -22.12 34.62
C THR A 15 -9.47 -20.85 35.35
N TRP A 16 -9.16 -19.67 34.79
CA TRP A 16 -9.57 -18.34 35.30
C TRP A 16 -11.07 -18.26 35.67
N ILE A 17 -11.92 -18.97 34.94
CA ILE A 17 -13.37 -19.04 35.16
C ILE A 17 -13.72 -19.74 36.49
N GLN A 18 -12.98 -20.77 36.91
CA GLN A 18 -13.23 -21.46 38.19
C GLN A 18 -12.79 -20.62 39.40
N ARG A 19 -11.76 -19.76 39.26
CA ARG A 19 -11.37 -18.80 40.30
C ARG A 19 -12.41 -17.70 40.53
N LEU A 20 -13.27 -17.44 39.55
CA LEU A 20 -14.39 -16.48 39.66
C LEU A 20 -15.53 -17.00 40.56
N PHE A 21 -15.61 -18.30 40.82
CA PHE A 21 -16.70 -18.93 41.60
C PHE A 21 -16.34 -19.33 43.03
N SER A 22 -15.07 -19.22 43.47
CA SER A 22 -14.64 -19.62 44.82
C SER A 22 -14.77 -18.53 45.90
N ARG A 23 -15.41 -17.39 45.59
CA ARG A 23 -15.58 -16.20 46.44
C ARG A 23 -15.95 -16.51 47.89
N ARG A 24 -17.01 -17.29 48.10
CA ARG A 24 -17.50 -17.59 49.46
C ARG A 24 -16.52 -18.40 50.29
N ARG A 25 -15.68 -19.21 49.63
CA ARG A 25 -14.71 -20.06 50.31
C ARG A 25 -13.53 -19.23 50.80
N ILE A 26 -12.99 -18.35 49.97
CA ILE A 26 -11.86 -17.46 50.37
C ILE A 26 -12.31 -16.38 51.39
N GLU A 27 -13.54 -15.85 51.26
CA GLU A 27 -14.11 -14.94 52.28
C GLU A 27 -14.34 -15.66 53.62
N SER A 28 -14.77 -16.93 53.59
CA SER A 28 -14.89 -17.77 54.78
C SER A 28 -13.53 -18.02 55.40
N ASP A 29 -12.56 -18.49 54.60
CA ASP A 29 -11.22 -18.86 55.04
C ASP A 29 -10.50 -17.68 55.71
N LEU A 30 -10.62 -16.44 55.20
CA LEU A 30 -10.01 -15.26 55.82
C LEU A 30 -10.64 -14.91 57.18
N SER A 31 -11.97 -14.95 57.29
CA SER A 31 -12.64 -14.72 58.57
C SER A 31 -12.40 -15.87 59.56
N GLU A 32 -12.15 -17.08 59.07
CA GLU A 32 -11.77 -18.25 59.87
C GLU A 32 -10.32 -18.16 60.35
N GLU A 33 -9.39 -17.72 59.50
CA GLU A 33 -7.97 -17.52 59.81
C GLU A 33 -7.76 -16.37 60.81
N ILE A 34 -8.50 -15.26 60.64
CA ILE A 34 -8.48 -14.15 61.61
C ILE A 34 -9.05 -14.60 62.96
N ARG A 35 -10.12 -15.40 62.98
CA ARG A 35 -10.65 -15.98 64.24
C ARG A 35 -9.64 -16.95 64.85
N GLY A 36 -9.02 -17.81 64.05
CA GLY A 36 -8.01 -18.77 64.49
C GLY A 36 -6.83 -18.09 65.18
N HIS A 37 -6.29 -17.00 64.61
CA HIS A 37 -5.22 -16.24 65.25
C HIS A 37 -5.66 -15.51 66.52
N LEU A 38 -6.92 -15.07 66.58
CA LEU A 38 -7.47 -14.43 67.77
C LEU A 38 -7.66 -15.46 68.89
N ASP A 39 -8.07 -16.67 68.56
CA ASP A 39 -8.27 -17.80 69.48
C ASP A 39 -6.93 -18.37 69.97
N GLU A 40 -5.93 -18.56 69.10
CA GLU A 40 -4.55 -18.93 69.49
C GLU A 40 -3.95 -17.92 70.45
N ARG A 41 -4.18 -16.62 70.21
CA ARG A 41 -3.66 -15.57 71.09
C ARG A 41 -4.36 -15.54 72.45
N ILE A 42 -5.66 -15.87 72.48
CA ILE A 42 -6.40 -16.05 73.73
C ILE A 42 -5.83 -17.25 74.51
N GLU A 43 -5.58 -18.39 73.85
CA GLU A 43 -4.98 -19.57 74.48
C GLU A 43 -3.56 -19.30 75.01
N GLU A 44 -2.75 -18.54 74.27
CA GLU A 44 -1.40 -18.14 74.71
C GLU A 44 -1.43 -17.23 75.95
N LEU A 45 -2.40 -16.31 76.04
CA LEU A 45 -2.58 -15.45 77.21
C LEU A 45 -3.10 -16.25 78.42
N VAL A 46 -4.00 -17.21 78.20
CA VAL A 46 -4.51 -18.09 79.26
C VAL A 46 -3.41 -19.03 79.79
N SER A 47 -2.58 -19.60 78.90
CA SER A 47 -1.45 -20.46 79.29
C SER A 47 -0.34 -19.70 80.05
N ARG A 48 -0.29 -18.37 79.92
CA ARG A 48 0.57 -17.47 80.71
C ARG A 48 -0.06 -17.00 82.03
N GLY A 49 -1.22 -17.53 82.39
CA GLY A 49 -1.86 -17.29 83.69
C GLY A 49 -2.84 -16.12 83.73
N VAL A 50 -3.23 -15.55 82.58
CA VAL A 50 -4.26 -14.50 82.52
C VAL A 50 -5.65 -15.13 82.64
N ALA A 51 -6.53 -14.54 83.46
CA ALA A 51 -7.90 -15.01 83.59
C ALA A 51 -8.63 -14.98 82.22
N PRO A 52 -9.45 -15.99 81.86
CA PRO A 52 -10.01 -16.12 80.51
C PRO A 52 -10.79 -14.89 80.02
N ALA A 53 -11.53 -14.22 80.91
CA ALA A 53 -12.29 -13.02 80.57
C ALA A 53 -11.40 -11.80 80.26
N ASP A 54 -10.20 -11.76 80.83
CA ASP A 54 -9.23 -10.68 80.61
C ASP A 54 -8.34 -10.98 79.40
N ALA A 55 -8.02 -12.24 79.13
CA ALA A 55 -7.33 -12.70 77.92
C ALA A 55 -8.09 -12.32 76.65
N VAL A 56 -9.42 -12.48 76.62
CA VAL A 56 -10.28 -12.09 75.48
C VAL A 56 -10.25 -10.57 75.24
N ARG A 57 -10.32 -9.76 76.31
CA ARG A 57 -10.28 -8.30 76.19
C ARG A 57 -8.92 -7.79 75.74
N GLN A 58 -7.85 -8.40 76.24
CA GLN A 58 -6.49 -8.04 75.89
C GLN A 58 -6.16 -8.45 74.44
N ALA A 59 -6.53 -9.66 74.02
CA ALA A 59 -6.38 -10.11 72.64
C ALA A 59 -7.10 -9.19 71.66
N ARG A 60 -8.36 -8.80 71.92
CA ARG A 60 -9.10 -7.86 71.06
C ARG A 60 -8.52 -6.45 71.02
N ARG A 61 -7.90 -5.97 72.11
CA ARG A 61 -7.22 -4.68 72.14
C ARG A 61 -5.91 -4.70 71.35
N GLU A 62 -5.18 -5.81 71.42
CA GLU A 62 -3.89 -5.99 70.74
C GLU A 62 -4.07 -6.24 69.24
N PHE A 63 -5.13 -6.98 68.84
CA PHE A 63 -5.48 -7.25 67.43
C PHE A 63 -6.09 -6.05 66.69
N GLY A 64 -6.66 -5.08 67.41
CA GLY A 64 -7.26 -3.88 66.82
C GLY A 64 -8.66 -4.09 66.23
N ASN A 65 -9.10 -3.16 65.37
CA ASN A 65 -10.43 -3.23 64.74
C ASN A 65 -10.44 -4.27 63.62
N VAL A 66 -10.90 -5.48 63.94
CA VAL A 66 -11.02 -6.62 63.03
C VAL A 66 -11.76 -6.26 61.75
N THR A 67 -12.83 -5.47 61.83
CA THR A 67 -13.63 -5.04 60.68
C THR A 67 -12.82 -4.17 59.72
N LEU A 68 -11.94 -3.32 60.25
CA LEU A 68 -11.05 -2.46 59.46
C LEU A 68 -9.96 -3.27 58.75
N ILE A 69 -9.42 -4.30 59.42
CA ILE A 69 -8.40 -5.19 58.85
C ILE A 69 -9.01 -6.05 57.74
N GLU A 70 -10.23 -6.56 57.93
CA GLU A 70 -10.98 -7.24 56.87
C GLU A 70 -11.25 -6.31 55.67
N GLU A 71 -11.63 -5.04 55.89
CA GLU A 71 -11.80 -4.07 54.82
C GLU A 71 -10.49 -3.77 54.06
N GLN A 72 -9.38 -3.58 54.78
CA GLN A 72 -8.07 -3.33 54.17
C GLN A 72 -7.55 -4.53 53.39
N ALA A 73 -7.76 -5.75 53.89
CA ALA A 73 -7.44 -6.98 53.16
C ALA A 73 -8.30 -7.12 51.88
N ARG A 74 -9.59 -6.77 51.97
CA ARG A 74 -10.52 -6.73 50.82
C ARG A 74 -10.15 -5.67 49.78
N ASP A 75 -9.56 -4.55 50.18
CA ASP A 75 -9.10 -3.47 49.28
C ASP A 75 -7.89 -3.89 48.42
N VAL A 76 -7.09 -4.86 48.84
CA VAL A 76 -5.86 -5.31 48.15
C VAL A 76 -6.14 -6.38 47.08
N TRP A 77 -7.32 -7.02 47.07
CA TRP A 77 -7.62 -8.12 46.16
C TRP A 77 -7.97 -7.65 44.73
N LYS A 78 -7.25 -8.19 43.73
CA LYS A 78 -7.43 -7.93 42.29
C LYS A 78 -8.85 -8.20 41.77
N TRP A 79 -9.64 -9.03 42.46
CA TRP A 79 -11.01 -9.41 42.05
C TRP A 79 -12.02 -8.26 42.15
N ARG A 80 -11.90 -7.42 43.17
CA ARG A 80 -12.82 -6.29 43.36
C ARG A 80 -12.73 -5.28 42.23
N TRP A 81 -11.55 -5.10 41.63
CA TRP A 81 -11.37 -4.22 40.46
C TRP A 81 -12.11 -4.75 39.22
N ILE A 82 -12.18 -6.07 39.03
CA ILE A 82 -12.93 -6.71 37.92
C ILE A 82 -14.44 -6.59 38.14
N GLU A 83 -14.91 -6.83 39.37
CA GLU A 83 -16.33 -6.68 39.72
C GLU A 83 -16.79 -5.23 39.55
N ASP A 84 -16.01 -4.30 40.09
CA ASP A 84 -16.21 -2.86 39.94
C ASP A 84 -16.24 -2.44 38.47
N LEU A 85 -15.29 -2.90 37.66
CA LEU A 85 -15.27 -2.62 36.22
C LEU A 85 -16.51 -3.21 35.52
N SER A 86 -16.93 -4.42 35.87
CA SER A 86 -18.13 -5.04 35.29
C SER A 86 -19.42 -4.30 35.67
N ALA A 87 -19.47 -3.75 36.89
CA ALA A 87 -20.58 -2.93 37.36
C ALA A 87 -20.58 -1.58 36.65
N ASP A 88 -19.41 -0.97 36.48
CA ASP A 88 -19.21 0.31 35.80
C ASP A 88 -19.55 0.19 34.29
N VAL A 89 -19.21 -0.93 33.63
CA VAL A 89 -19.61 -1.21 32.23
C VAL A 89 -21.12 -1.43 32.10
N ARG A 90 -21.73 -2.23 33.00
CA ARG A 90 -23.20 -2.41 33.01
C ARG A 90 -23.92 -1.09 33.25
N PHE A 91 -23.39 -0.26 34.13
CA PHE A 91 -23.87 1.09 34.38
C PHE A 91 -23.74 1.95 33.11
N ALA A 92 -22.58 1.96 32.47
CA ALA A 92 -22.33 2.69 31.23
C ALA A 92 -23.31 2.29 30.12
N LEU A 93 -23.55 0.99 29.92
CA LEU A 93 -24.52 0.50 28.93
C LEU A 93 -25.95 0.97 29.23
N ARG A 94 -26.37 0.92 30.50
CA ARG A 94 -27.68 1.47 30.91
C ARG A 94 -27.76 2.97 30.66
N GLN A 95 -26.68 3.68 30.96
CA GLN A 95 -26.59 5.13 30.83
C GLN A 95 -26.61 5.57 29.35
N LEU A 96 -25.97 4.81 28.46
CA LEU A 96 -26.06 5.01 27.01
C LEU A 96 -27.47 4.74 26.47
N ARG A 97 -28.15 3.69 26.96
CA ARG A 97 -29.55 3.39 26.56
C ARG A 97 -30.53 4.47 26.99
N LYS A 98 -30.30 5.16 28.11
CA LYS A 98 -31.12 6.28 28.57
C LYS A 98 -30.93 7.55 27.74
N SER A 99 -29.82 7.67 27.02
CA SER A 99 -29.48 8.84 26.20
C SER A 99 -29.15 8.42 24.75
N PRO A 100 -30.14 7.90 23.99
CA PRO A 100 -29.89 7.28 22.70
C PRO A 100 -29.29 8.24 21.67
N ALA A 101 -29.72 9.51 21.66
CA ALA A 101 -29.18 10.53 20.75
C ALA A 101 -27.67 10.79 21.00
N PHE A 102 -27.27 10.95 22.26
CA PHE A 102 -25.86 11.08 22.65
C PHE A 102 -25.06 9.84 22.27
N ALA A 103 -25.58 8.65 22.59
CA ALA A 103 -24.91 7.39 22.33
C ALA A 103 -24.72 7.18 20.82
N ALA A 104 -25.74 7.47 20.01
CA ALA A 104 -25.69 7.37 18.56
C ALA A 104 -24.68 8.38 17.96
N ALA A 105 -24.77 9.66 18.35
CA ALA A 105 -23.85 10.70 17.86
C ALA A 105 -22.39 10.39 18.19
N GLY A 106 -22.13 9.97 19.45
CA GLY A 106 -20.79 9.62 19.89
C GLY A 106 -20.27 8.35 19.23
N ALA A 107 -21.07 7.29 19.17
CA ALA A 107 -20.68 6.04 18.52
C ALA A 107 -20.43 6.23 17.02
N LEU A 108 -21.27 7.00 16.32
CA LEU A 108 -21.11 7.28 14.89
C LEU A 108 -19.85 8.12 14.62
N THR A 109 -19.58 9.11 15.45
CA THR A 109 -18.37 9.96 15.34
C THR A 109 -17.10 9.14 15.54
N VAL A 110 -17.08 8.26 16.54
CA VAL A 110 -15.97 7.33 16.77
C VAL A 110 -15.87 6.31 15.63
N ALA A 111 -16.99 5.75 15.16
CA ALA A 111 -17.02 4.79 14.08
C ALA A 111 -16.47 5.36 12.78
N LEU A 112 -16.83 6.60 12.41
CA LEU A 112 -16.30 7.28 11.24
C LEU A 112 -14.79 7.54 11.36
N GLY A 113 -14.34 8.06 12.50
CA GLY A 113 -12.93 8.32 12.75
C GLY A 113 -12.09 7.05 12.71
N ILE A 114 -12.47 6.03 13.48
CA ILE A 114 -11.74 4.76 13.56
C ILE A 114 -11.86 3.98 12.25
N GLY A 115 -13.05 3.95 11.63
CA GLY A 115 -13.29 3.23 10.39
C GLY A 115 -12.50 3.77 9.21
N ALA A 116 -12.47 5.09 9.03
CA ALA A 116 -11.65 5.72 7.98
C ALA A 116 -10.15 5.45 8.21
N ASN A 117 -9.65 5.61 9.45
CA ASN A 117 -8.24 5.32 9.77
C ASN A 117 -7.90 3.86 9.53
N THR A 118 -8.78 2.95 9.92
CA THR A 118 -8.58 1.50 9.76
C THR A 118 -8.58 1.10 8.29
N ALA A 119 -9.47 1.68 7.47
CA ALA A 119 -9.51 1.43 6.03
C ALA A 119 -8.23 1.91 5.33
N VAL A 120 -7.81 3.16 5.58
CA VAL A 120 -6.57 3.72 4.99
C VAL A 120 -5.34 2.96 5.48
N PHE A 121 -5.27 2.66 6.79
CA PHE A 121 -4.19 1.85 7.34
C PHE A 121 -4.16 0.44 6.73
N SER A 122 -5.30 -0.16 6.39
CA SER A 122 -5.33 -1.47 5.71
C SER A 122 -4.62 -1.41 4.36
N VAL A 123 -4.87 -0.35 3.58
CA VAL A 123 -4.21 -0.13 2.27
C VAL A 123 -2.72 0.17 2.47
N VAL A 124 -2.37 1.06 3.41
CA VAL A 124 -0.97 1.35 3.75
C VAL A 124 -0.23 0.09 4.20
N ASN A 125 -0.87 -0.74 5.02
CA ASN A 125 -0.32 -2.01 5.47
C ASN A 125 -0.09 -2.93 4.26
N ALA A 126 -1.08 -3.11 3.38
CA ALA A 126 -0.95 -3.98 2.20
C ALA A 126 0.12 -3.52 1.21
N VAL A 127 0.21 -2.21 0.95
CA VAL A 127 1.06 -1.63 -0.10
C VAL A 127 2.46 -1.29 0.41
N VAL A 128 2.57 -0.67 1.58
CA VAL A 128 3.82 -0.05 2.08
C VAL A 128 4.50 -0.88 3.17
N LEU A 129 3.74 -1.45 4.11
CA LEU A 129 4.33 -2.08 5.31
C LEU A 129 4.45 -3.60 5.21
N ARG A 130 3.58 -4.25 4.44
CA ARG A 130 3.56 -5.71 4.32
C ARG A 130 4.75 -6.14 3.48
N PRO A 131 5.68 -6.94 4.04
CA PRO A 131 6.82 -7.42 3.30
C PRO A 131 6.38 -8.23 2.08
N LEU A 132 7.29 -8.36 1.12
CA LEU A 132 7.03 -9.20 -0.05
C LEU A 132 6.89 -10.66 0.39
N PRO A 133 6.04 -11.46 -0.27
CA PRO A 133 5.78 -12.85 0.08
C PRO A 133 6.91 -13.78 -0.37
N PHE A 134 8.17 -13.37 -0.17
CA PHE A 134 9.37 -14.11 -0.53
C PHE A 134 10.30 -14.22 0.68
N PRO A 135 11.07 -15.31 0.82
CA PRO A 135 12.08 -15.43 1.86
C PRO A 135 13.11 -14.28 1.81
N ALA A 136 13.46 -13.74 2.99
CA ALA A 136 14.39 -12.62 3.17
C ALA A 136 14.13 -11.45 2.19
N PRO A 137 12.94 -10.82 2.22
CA PRO A 137 12.52 -9.85 1.21
C PRO A 137 13.34 -8.56 1.23
N ASP A 138 13.97 -8.22 2.36
CA ASP A 138 14.82 -7.02 2.51
C ASP A 138 16.13 -7.10 1.71
N THR A 139 16.49 -8.30 1.24
CA THR A 139 17.66 -8.52 0.37
C THR A 139 17.33 -8.35 -1.12
N LEU A 140 16.06 -8.20 -1.49
CA LEU A 140 15.64 -8.00 -2.87
C LEU A 140 15.71 -6.51 -3.22
N LEU A 141 16.54 -6.19 -4.22
CA LEU A 141 16.75 -4.83 -4.70
C LEU A 141 16.39 -4.74 -6.19
N SER A 142 15.67 -3.70 -6.57
CA SER A 142 15.52 -3.31 -7.97
C SER A 142 16.75 -2.51 -8.40
N VAL A 143 17.22 -2.77 -9.62
CA VAL A 143 18.44 -2.19 -10.20
C VAL A 143 18.03 -1.25 -11.32
N TRP A 144 18.19 0.06 -11.08
CA TRP A 144 17.78 1.11 -12.01
C TRP A 144 19.00 1.80 -12.59
N PRO A 145 19.05 2.12 -13.89
CA PRO A 145 20.11 2.98 -14.39
C PRO A 145 19.93 4.41 -13.85
N ARG A 146 21.03 5.06 -13.49
CA ARG A 146 21.04 6.45 -13.06
C ARG A 146 21.57 7.32 -14.19
N GLY A 147 20.71 8.15 -14.78
CA GLY A 147 21.11 9.13 -15.78
C GLY A 147 21.41 10.50 -15.18
N ASP A 148 21.81 11.44 -16.04
CA ASP A 148 22.21 12.80 -15.63
C ASP A 148 21.08 13.59 -14.93
N ALA A 149 19.83 13.28 -15.26
CA ALA A 149 18.64 13.91 -14.66
C ALA A 149 18.08 13.15 -13.43
N GLY A 150 18.77 12.10 -12.96
CA GLY A 150 18.31 11.22 -11.89
C GLY A 150 18.08 9.77 -12.35
N PRO A 151 17.39 8.94 -11.54
CA PRO A 151 17.03 7.58 -11.93
C PRO A 151 16.27 7.60 -13.27
N ALA A 152 16.80 6.88 -14.25
CA ALA A 152 16.09 6.66 -15.50
C ALA A 152 15.04 5.57 -15.28
N GLY A 153 13.89 5.68 -15.96
CA GLY A 153 12.67 4.92 -15.66
C GLY A 153 12.83 3.39 -15.69
N PRO A 154 11.75 2.65 -15.39
CA PRO A 154 11.80 1.19 -15.46
C PRO A 154 12.06 0.83 -16.92
N TYR A 155 12.73 -0.30 -17.17
CA TYR A 155 13.04 -0.81 -18.52
C TYR A 155 14.22 -0.16 -19.26
N ASP A 156 15.16 0.49 -18.57
CA ASP A 156 16.31 1.13 -19.22
C ASP A 156 17.63 0.32 -19.12
N ILE A 157 17.59 -1.01 -18.98
CA ILE A 157 18.80 -1.86 -19.05
C ILE A 157 18.77 -2.72 -20.32
N SER A 158 19.92 -2.94 -20.96
CA SER A 158 20.09 -3.85 -22.11
C SER A 158 20.67 -5.20 -21.68
N TYR A 159 20.42 -6.25 -22.47
CA TYR A 159 20.95 -7.59 -22.19
C TYR A 159 22.49 -7.62 -22.05
N PRO A 160 23.28 -6.97 -22.94
CA PRO A 160 24.73 -6.92 -22.75
C PRO A 160 25.14 -6.28 -21.42
N ASN A 161 24.48 -5.21 -21.00
CA ASN A 161 24.76 -4.59 -19.69
C ASN A 161 24.39 -5.52 -18.52
N LEU A 162 23.31 -6.28 -18.61
CA LEU A 162 22.96 -7.30 -17.61
C LEU A 162 24.05 -8.39 -17.53
N PHE A 163 24.55 -8.87 -18.67
CA PHE A 163 25.60 -9.88 -18.70
C PHE A 163 26.90 -9.34 -18.10
N ASP A 164 27.28 -8.10 -18.41
CA ASP A 164 28.41 -7.42 -17.78
C ASP A 164 28.20 -7.29 -16.26
N PHE A 165 27.00 -6.90 -15.83
CA PHE A 165 26.65 -6.86 -14.41
C PHE A 165 26.78 -8.23 -13.75
N ARG A 166 26.29 -9.30 -14.36
CA ARG A 166 26.44 -10.66 -13.83
C ARG A 166 27.90 -11.09 -13.71
N ASN A 167 28.71 -10.78 -14.71
CA ASN A 167 30.12 -11.20 -14.78
C ASN A 167 31.01 -10.45 -13.79
N GLU A 168 30.78 -9.14 -13.59
CA GLU A 168 31.61 -8.29 -12.73
C GLU A 168 31.05 -8.15 -11.29
N ASN A 169 29.85 -8.67 -11.04
CA ASN A 169 29.18 -8.60 -9.74
C ASN A 169 29.80 -9.55 -8.70
N THR A 170 29.97 -9.03 -7.47
CA THR A 170 30.29 -9.83 -6.29
C THR A 170 29.36 -9.57 -5.11
N VAL A 171 28.31 -8.75 -5.28
CA VAL A 171 27.40 -8.32 -4.20
C VAL A 171 26.03 -8.98 -4.25
N PHE A 172 25.61 -9.49 -5.40
CA PHE A 172 24.35 -10.23 -5.60
C PHE A 172 24.61 -11.74 -5.76
N ASP A 173 23.70 -12.55 -5.23
CA ASP A 173 23.63 -14.01 -5.51
C ASP A 173 23.09 -14.26 -6.93
N HIS A 174 22.02 -13.55 -7.27
CA HIS A 174 21.32 -13.66 -8.54
C HIS A 174 20.91 -12.27 -9.04
N LEU A 175 20.86 -12.10 -10.36
CA LEU A 175 20.43 -10.88 -11.04
C LEU A 175 19.48 -11.28 -12.16
N VAL A 176 18.18 -11.11 -11.92
CA VAL A 176 17.11 -11.50 -12.84
C VAL A 176 16.69 -10.31 -13.69
N SER A 177 16.72 -10.48 -15.01
CA SER A 177 16.05 -9.56 -15.92
C SER A 177 14.63 -9.98 -16.16
N TYR A 178 13.74 -9.01 -16.36
CA TYR A 178 12.38 -9.26 -16.80
C TYR A 178 11.83 -8.14 -17.67
N ARG A 179 10.93 -8.52 -18.58
CA ARG A 179 10.13 -7.59 -19.38
C ARG A 179 8.79 -8.21 -19.76
N ALA A 180 7.75 -7.38 -19.72
CA ALA A 180 6.43 -7.78 -20.16
C ALA A 180 6.43 -8.12 -21.65
N THR A 181 5.67 -9.14 -22.01
CA THR A 181 5.38 -9.49 -23.40
C THR A 181 3.94 -9.99 -23.52
N PRO A 182 3.12 -9.45 -24.44
CA PRO A 182 1.85 -10.07 -24.74
C PRO A 182 2.10 -11.44 -25.41
N ILE A 183 1.38 -12.48 -24.98
CA ILE A 183 1.49 -13.83 -25.54
C ILE A 183 0.07 -14.37 -25.77
N SER A 184 -0.20 -14.95 -26.93
CA SER A 184 -1.53 -15.51 -27.22
C SER A 184 -1.56 -17.02 -27.00
N LEU A 185 -2.44 -17.50 -26.12
CA LEU A 185 -2.71 -18.94 -26.02
C LEU A 185 -3.63 -19.36 -27.16
N THR A 186 -3.22 -20.42 -27.87
CA THR A 186 -3.92 -20.96 -29.04
C THR A 186 -4.04 -22.49 -28.92
N GLY A 187 -4.90 -23.11 -29.74
CA GLY A 187 -5.03 -24.57 -29.80
C GLY A 187 -5.86 -25.21 -28.68
N SER A 188 -6.40 -24.43 -27.73
CA SER A 188 -7.27 -24.88 -26.64
C SER A 188 -8.65 -24.20 -26.66
N GLY A 189 -9.19 -23.96 -27.87
CA GLY A 189 -10.44 -23.20 -28.09
C GLY A 189 -10.20 -21.83 -28.73
N GLU A 190 -10.99 -20.83 -28.32
CA GLU A 190 -10.80 -19.44 -28.78
C GLU A 190 -9.43 -18.90 -28.34
N PRO A 191 -8.70 -18.19 -29.22
CA PRO A 191 -7.45 -17.54 -28.85
C PRO A 191 -7.66 -16.52 -27.73
N VAL A 192 -6.82 -16.60 -26.69
CA VAL A 192 -6.85 -15.68 -25.56
C VAL A 192 -5.51 -14.99 -25.43
N GLN A 193 -5.51 -13.66 -25.35
CA GLN A 193 -4.32 -12.91 -25.02
C GLN A 193 -4.01 -13.07 -23.53
N LEU A 194 -2.84 -13.64 -23.24
CA LEU A 194 -2.27 -13.78 -21.91
C LEU A 194 -1.24 -12.68 -21.66
N ARG A 195 -1.11 -12.30 -20.39
CA ARG A 195 0.05 -11.52 -19.93
C ARG A 195 1.21 -12.46 -19.67
N GLY A 196 2.27 -12.30 -20.45
CA GLY A 196 3.51 -13.02 -20.32
C GLY A 196 4.66 -12.15 -19.81
N GLU A 197 5.63 -12.79 -19.19
CA GLU A 197 6.91 -12.18 -18.83
C GLU A 197 8.06 -13.00 -19.40
N ILE A 198 8.98 -12.30 -20.06
CA ILE A 198 10.27 -12.87 -20.43
C ILE A 198 11.20 -12.62 -19.26
N VAL A 199 11.74 -13.69 -18.68
CA VAL A 199 12.63 -13.63 -17.52
C VAL A 199 13.92 -14.37 -17.80
N SER A 200 14.95 -14.12 -16.98
CA SER A 200 16.12 -14.99 -16.96
C SER A 200 15.90 -16.24 -16.09
N TRP A 201 16.75 -17.24 -16.29
CA TRP A 201 16.62 -18.58 -15.70
C TRP A 201 16.62 -18.58 -14.16
N ASP A 202 17.32 -17.62 -13.57
CA ASP A 202 17.55 -17.50 -12.13
C ASP A 202 16.36 -16.90 -11.35
N LEU A 203 15.18 -16.73 -11.98
CA LEU A 203 13.97 -16.20 -11.33
C LEU A 203 13.62 -16.91 -10.01
N PHE A 204 13.46 -18.24 -10.06
CA PHE A 204 13.04 -19.04 -8.91
C PHE A 204 14.13 -19.12 -7.82
N PRO A 205 15.42 -19.36 -8.17
CA PRO A 205 16.53 -19.21 -7.23
C PRO A 205 16.59 -17.84 -6.56
N LEU A 206 16.46 -16.75 -7.33
CA LEU A 206 16.45 -15.38 -6.81
C LEU A 206 15.31 -15.17 -5.82
N LEU A 207 14.10 -15.63 -6.12
CA LEU A 207 12.98 -15.46 -5.21
C LEU A 207 12.99 -16.46 -4.04
N LYS A 208 13.87 -17.47 -4.08
CA LYS A 208 13.86 -18.62 -3.14
C LYS A 208 12.49 -19.30 -3.08
N VAL A 209 11.84 -19.42 -4.25
CA VAL A 209 10.53 -20.06 -4.42
C VAL A 209 10.69 -21.26 -5.34
N GLN A 210 9.93 -22.33 -5.09
CA GLN A 210 9.88 -23.50 -5.96
C GLN A 210 8.51 -23.59 -6.66
N PRO A 211 8.44 -24.01 -7.93
CA PRO A 211 7.19 -24.36 -8.57
C PRO A 211 6.41 -25.44 -7.80
N THR A 212 5.08 -25.38 -7.82
CA THR A 212 4.23 -26.40 -7.21
C THR A 212 4.29 -27.72 -7.96
N LEU A 213 4.46 -27.67 -9.28
CA LEU A 213 4.68 -28.84 -10.12
C LEU A 213 5.87 -28.57 -11.04
N GLY A 214 6.62 -29.62 -11.36
CA GLY A 214 7.76 -29.56 -12.27
C GLY A 214 8.98 -28.86 -11.67
N ARG A 215 9.65 -28.02 -12.47
CA ARG A 215 10.90 -27.35 -12.11
C ARG A 215 10.91 -25.88 -12.51
N GLY A 216 11.81 -25.11 -11.90
CA GLY A 216 12.16 -23.78 -12.36
C GLY A 216 12.98 -23.82 -13.65
N PHE A 217 13.25 -22.65 -14.21
CA PHE A 217 14.17 -22.48 -15.33
C PHE A 217 15.61 -22.81 -14.95
N ARG A 218 16.40 -23.17 -15.95
CA ARG A 218 17.82 -23.52 -15.86
C ARG A 218 18.63 -22.78 -16.92
N PRO A 219 19.96 -22.66 -16.78
CA PRO A 219 20.79 -21.95 -17.76
C PRO A 219 20.60 -22.45 -19.20
N GLU A 220 20.48 -23.77 -19.42
CA GLU A 220 20.25 -24.36 -20.75
C GLU A 220 18.90 -23.98 -21.38
N ASP A 221 17.95 -23.51 -20.58
CA ASP A 221 16.64 -23.09 -21.08
C ASP A 221 16.67 -21.67 -21.70
N GLU A 222 17.81 -20.96 -21.63
CA GLU A 222 18.01 -19.66 -22.29
C GLU A 222 18.62 -19.79 -23.69
N ASP A 223 18.94 -21.01 -24.14
CA ASP A 223 19.46 -21.26 -25.47
C ASP A 223 18.48 -20.75 -26.54
N PRO A 224 18.94 -20.13 -27.65
CA PRO A 224 18.04 -19.52 -28.66
C PRO A 224 16.97 -20.46 -29.27
N GLY A 225 17.14 -21.78 -29.17
CA GLY A 225 16.16 -22.77 -29.63
C GLY A 225 15.16 -23.23 -28.55
N ALA A 226 15.37 -22.87 -27.28
CA ALA A 226 14.54 -23.32 -26.18
C ALA A 226 13.14 -22.73 -26.26
N ARG A 227 12.13 -23.60 -26.14
CA ARG A 227 10.71 -23.23 -26.15
C ARG A 227 10.06 -23.81 -24.92
N ILE A 228 10.30 -23.16 -23.80
CA ILE A 228 9.85 -23.65 -22.51
C ILE A 228 9.04 -22.58 -21.79
N VAL A 229 8.09 -23.01 -20.98
CA VAL A 229 7.19 -22.10 -20.27
C VAL A 229 6.89 -22.62 -18.87
N ILE A 230 6.77 -21.70 -17.94
CA ILE A 230 6.16 -21.94 -16.64
C ILE A 230 4.83 -21.20 -16.61
N ILE A 231 3.76 -21.91 -16.23
CA ILE A 231 2.39 -21.37 -16.22
C ILE A 231 1.96 -21.00 -14.80
N SER A 232 1.07 -20.03 -14.66
CA SER A 232 0.49 -19.68 -13.36
C SER A 232 -0.47 -20.76 -12.87
N HIS A 233 -0.59 -20.89 -11.54
CA HIS A 233 -1.56 -21.79 -10.93
C HIS A 233 -3.01 -21.50 -11.38
N SER A 234 -3.35 -20.23 -11.62
CA SER A 234 -4.70 -19.83 -12.07
C SER A 234 -4.96 -20.29 -13.50
N LEU A 235 -4.01 -20.11 -14.42
CA LEU A 235 -4.14 -20.60 -15.81
C LEU A 235 -4.27 -22.13 -15.84
N TRP A 236 -3.42 -22.80 -15.06
CA TRP A 236 -3.45 -24.26 -14.92
C TRP A 236 -4.82 -24.79 -14.47
N LYS A 237 -5.40 -24.21 -13.40
CA LYS A 237 -6.70 -24.63 -12.87
C LYS A 237 -7.88 -24.26 -13.75
N THR A 238 -7.91 -23.04 -14.29
CA THR A 238 -9.11 -22.49 -14.94
C THR A 238 -9.24 -22.86 -16.42
N ARG A 239 -8.11 -22.98 -17.15
CA ARG A 239 -8.11 -23.21 -18.60
C ARG A 239 -7.54 -24.56 -19.00
N LEU A 240 -6.62 -25.11 -18.21
CA LEU A 240 -5.93 -26.38 -18.52
C LEU A 240 -6.43 -27.55 -17.66
N GLY A 241 -7.60 -27.39 -17.01
CA GLY A 241 -8.28 -28.45 -16.25
C GLY A 241 -7.58 -28.89 -14.96
N GLY A 242 -6.46 -28.27 -14.57
CA GLY A 242 -5.69 -28.68 -13.40
C GLY A 242 -5.00 -30.04 -13.55
N ASP A 243 -4.70 -30.48 -14.77
CA ASP A 243 -4.02 -31.76 -15.05
C ASP A 243 -2.57 -31.73 -14.55
N VAL A 244 -2.19 -32.66 -13.66
CA VAL A 244 -0.81 -32.80 -13.15
C VAL A 244 0.14 -33.29 -14.25
N GLY A 245 -0.40 -34.02 -15.24
CA GLY A 245 0.33 -34.47 -16.42
C GLY A 245 0.67 -33.37 -17.42
N ILE A 246 0.42 -32.10 -17.10
CA ILE A 246 0.79 -30.95 -17.94
C ILE A 246 2.32 -30.78 -18.06
N ILE A 247 3.09 -31.22 -17.05
CA ILE A 247 4.55 -31.14 -17.08
C ILE A 247 5.09 -32.05 -18.18
N GLY A 248 5.93 -31.50 -19.05
CA GLY A 248 6.47 -32.21 -20.22
C GLY A 248 5.53 -32.23 -21.42
N ARG A 249 4.32 -31.65 -21.33
CA ARG A 249 3.43 -31.43 -22.48
C ARG A 249 3.67 -30.06 -23.11
N THR A 250 3.26 -29.93 -24.37
CA THR A 250 3.33 -28.66 -25.08
C THR A 250 2.00 -27.92 -25.05
N ILE A 251 2.07 -26.60 -24.93
CA ILE A 251 0.96 -25.67 -25.17
C ILE A 251 1.35 -24.74 -26.31
N ASN A 252 0.37 -24.27 -27.09
CA ASN A 252 0.65 -23.41 -28.23
C ASN A 252 0.55 -21.94 -27.83
N LEU A 253 1.69 -21.27 -27.75
CA LEU A 253 1.81 -19.84 -27.48
C LEU A 253 2.24 -19.14 -28.76
N ASP A 254 1.45 -18.16 -29.20
CA ASP A 254 1.59 -17.49 -30.50
C ASP A 254 1.71 -18.47 -31.68
N ARG A 255 0.95 -19.58 -31.58
CA ARG A 255 0.94 -20.73 -32.50
C ARG A 255 2.27 -21.49 -32.61
N GLU A 256 3.20 -21.27 -31.69
CA GLU A 256 4.42 -22.08 -31.55
C GLU A 256 4.29 -23.02 -30.34
N PRO A 257 4.81 -24.27 -30.42
CA PRO A 257 4.74 -25.20 -29.31
C PRO A 257 5.76 -24.85 -28.22
N TYR A 258 5.29 -24.63 -26.99
CA TYR A 258 6.11 -24.42 -25.79
C TYR A 258 5.93 -25.57 -24.82
N LEU A 259 7.03 -26.16 -24.37
CA LEU A 259 7.06 -27.22 -23.37
C LEU A 259 6.80 -26.64 -21.97
N VAL A 260 5.76 -27.13 -21.29
CA VAL A 260 5.49 -26.74 -19.91
C VAL A 260 6.45 -27.47 -18.98
N VAL A 261 7.37 -26.72 -18.35
CA VAL A 261 8.38 -27.28 -17.43
C VAL A 261 8.00 -27.13 -15.97
N GLY A 262 7.04 -26.25 -15.65
CA GLY A 262 6.59 -26.02 -14.29
C GLY A 262 5.26 -25.28 -14.17
N VAL A 263 4.66 -25.39 -12.99
CA VAL A 263 3.48 -24.60 -12.56
C VAL A 263 3.87 -23.78 -11.35
N ALA A 264 3.77 -22.44 -11.46
CA ALA A 264 4.09 -21.54 -10.37
C ALA A 264 3.13 -21.71 -9.18
N PRO A 265 3.56 -21.39 -7.93
CA PRO A 265 2.69 -21.51 -6.76
C PRO A 265 1.42 -20.68 -6.81
N ALA A 266 0.42 -21.11 -6.03
CA ALA A 266 -0.79 -20.32 -5.85
C ALA A 266 -0.45 -18.94 -5.27
N GLY A 267 -0.96 -17.87 -5.90
CA GLY A 267 -0.66 -16.49 -5.51
C GLY A 267 0.72 -15.97 -5.92
N PHE A 268 1.54 -16.77 -6.61
CA PHE A 268 2.79 -16.29 -7.20
C PHE A 268 2.49 -15.27 -8.29
N ASN A 269 3.06 -14.08 -8.15
CA ASN A 269 3.02 -13.04 -9.17
C ASN A 269 4.38 -12.35 -9.25
N PHE A 270 4.94 -12.31 -10.46
CA PHE A 270 6.20 -11.65 -10.76
C PHE A 270 6.11 -11.02 -12.15
N PRO A 271 6.49 -9.74 -12.33
CA PRO A 271 7.08 -8.84 -11.33
C PRO A 271 6.14 -8.49 -10.17
N VAL A 272 6.74 -8.16 -9.04
CA VAL A 272 6.01 -7.92 -7.79
C VAL A 272 5.18 -6.65 -7.93
N GLY A 273 3.91 -6.69 -7.51
CA GLY A 273 3.02 -5.53 -7.60
C GLY A 273 2.53 -5.17 -9.01
N GLY A 274 3.00 -5.86 -10.05
CA GLY A 274 2.41 -5.78 -11.39
C GLY A 274 1.05 -6.47 -11.47
N GLU A 275 0.41 -6.35 -12.63
CA GLU A 275 -0.80 -7.14 -12.94
C GLU A 275 -0.52 -8.65 -12.91
N GLN A 276 -1.58 -9.46 -12.87
CA GLN A 276 -1.44 -10.91 -12.78
C GLN A 276 -0.82 -11.50 -14.04
N VAL A 277 0.42 -11.97 -13.93
CA VAL A 277 1.12 -12.67 -15.00
C VAL A 277 0.67 -14.12 -15.05
N GLN A 278 0.41 -14.61 -16.26
CA GLN A 278 -0.16 -15.94 -16.48
C GLN A 278 0.86 -16.94 -17.00
N VAL A 279 1.92 -16.47 -17.67
CA VAL A 279 2.99 -17.29 -18.21
C VAL A 279 4.34 -16.60 -18.04
N TRP A 280 5.37 -17.37 -17.73
CA TRP A 280 6.76 -16.95 -17.75
C TRP A 280 7.51 -17.79 -18.78
N THR A 281 8.37 -17.15 -19.55
CA THR A 281 9.27 -17.79 -20.53
C THR A 281 10.65 -17.19 -20.39
N THR A 282 11.64 -17.75 -21.07
CA THR A 282 13.04 -17.32 -20.95
C THR A 282 13.44 -16.30 -22.02
N LEU A 283 14.57 -15.63 -21.78
CA LEU A 283 15.20 -14.74 -22.76
C LEU A 283 15.61 -15.43 -24.07
N ALA A 284 15.47 -16.76 -24.18
CA ALA A 284 15.64 -17.51 -25.42
C ALA A 284 14.87 -16.88 -26.59
N ILE A 285 13.67 -16.37 -26.34
CA ILE A 285 12.86 -15.66 -27.35
C ILE A 285 13.61 -14.44 -27.92
N ASP A 286 14.29 -13.68 -27.07
CA ASP A 286 15.05 -12.48 -27.47
C ASP A 286 16.43 -12.80 -28.04
N ALA A 287 16.91 -14.02 -27.77
CA ALA A 287 18.13 -14.56 -28.34
C ALA A 287 17.93 -15.11 -29.77
N ARG A 288 16.68 -15.22 -30.24
CA ARG A 288 16.37 -15.65 -31.61
C ARG A 288 16.67 -14.55 -32.63
N SER A 289 17.12 -15.00 -33.80
CA SER A 289 17.55 -14.12 -34.90
C SER A 289 16.43 -13.93 -35.93
N ASP A 290 15.33 -13.28 -35.55
CA ASP A 290 14.32 -12.82 -36.51
C ASP A 290 14.70 -11.43 -37.13
N THR A 291 15.78 -10.82 -36.61
CA THR A 291 16.41 -9.56 -37.06
C THR A 291 17.89 -9.79 -37.44
N VAL A 292 18.55 -8.78 -38.05
CA VAL A 292 19.97 -8.85 -38.48
C VAL A 292 20.93 -9.21 -37.34
N GLN A 293 20.59 -8.81 -36.10
CA GLN A 293 21.25 -9.26 -34.86
C GLN A 293 20.18 -9.53 -33.79
N PRO A 294 20.32 -10.56 -32.94
CA PRO A 294 19.43 -10.78 -31.80
C PRO A 294 19.45 -9.60 -30.82
N VAL A 295 18.33 -9.33 -30.18
CA VAL A 295 18.21 -8.22 -29.21
C VAL A 295 19.16 -8.42 -28.02
N THR A 296 19.45 -9.67 -27.65
CA THR A 296 20.41 -10.02 -26.60
C THR A 296 21.84 -9.54 -26.87
N GLN A 297 22.17 -9.23 -28.12
CA GLN A 297 23.48 -8.70 -28.53
C GLN A 297 23.49 -7.18 -28.73
N GLN A 298 22.32 -6.53 -28.70
CA GLN A 298 22.18 -5.11 -28.98
C GLN A 298 22.30 -4.26 -27.71
N ARG A 299 23.47 -3.65 -27.47
CA ARG A 299 23.70 -2.84 -26.26
C ARG A 299 22.82 -1.58 -26.19
N GLY A 300 22.42 -1.04 -27.34
CA GLY A 300 21.48 0.09 -27.45
C GLY A 300 20.01 -0.29 -27.24
N ALA A 301 19.65 -1.57 -27.24
CA ALA A 301 18.29 -2.04 -27.03
C ALA A 301 18.02 -2.17 -25.52
N ARG A 302 17.56 -1.07 -24.91
CA ARG A 302 17.30 -0.97 -23.47
C ARG A 302 15.80 -1.20 -23.24
N MET A 303 15.47 -2.32 -22.60
CA MET A 303 14.06 -2.73 -22.40
C MET A 303 13.85 -3.60 -21.15
N LEU A 304 14.90 -3.80 -20.36
CA LEU A 304 14.89 -4.74 -19.24
C LEU A 304 14.73 -4.00 -17.92
N SER A 305 13.87 -4.53 -17.08
CA SER A 305 13.92 -4.29 -15.65
C SER A 305 14.78 -5.37 -15.02
N VAL A 306 15.53 -5.02 -13.96
CA VAL A 306 16.46 -5.95 -13.31
C VAL A 306 16.22 -5.95 -11.80
N MET A 307 16.18 -7.14 -11.22
CA MET A 307 16.10 -7.37 -9.79
C MET A 307 17.28 -8.22 -9.34
N GLY A 308 17.91 -7.84 -8.23
CA GLY A 308 18.99 -8.58 -7.60
C GLY A 308 18.64 -9.04 -6.20
N ARG A 309 19.16 -10.21 -5.80
CA ARG A 309 19.18 -10.61 -4.39
C ARG A 309 20.57 -10.40 -3.82
N LEU A 310 20.66 -9.55 -2.80
CA LEU A 310 21.89 -9.24 -2.09
C LEU A 310 22.45 -10.48 -1.38
N ARG A 311 23.76 -10.69 -1.48
CA ARG A 311 24.47 -11.73 -0.75
C ARG A 311 24.35 -11.49 0.76
N GLU A 312 24.43 -12.58 1.51
CA GLU A 312 24.44 -12.50 2.97
C GLU A 312 25.63 -11.68 3.48
N GLY A 313 25.37 -10.77 4.42
CA GLY A 313 26.39 -9.90 5.02
C GLY A 313 26.79 -8.67 4.19
N VAL A 314 26.32 -8.52 2.95
CA VAL A 314 26.58 -7.32 2.14
C VAL A 314 25.56 -6.24 2.48
N SER A 315 26.00 -4.97 2.61
CA SER A 315 25.10 -3.84 2.81
C SER A 315 24.62 -3.23 1.48
N ILE A 316 23.46 -2.55 1.51
CA ILE A 316 22.94 -1.84 0.33
C ILE A 316 23.96 -0.79 -0.16
N GLN A 317 24.66 -0.12 0.75
CA GLN A 317 25.68 0.89 0.41
C GLN A 317 26.90 0.26 -0.29
N GLN A 318 27.32 -0.93 0.14
CA GLN A 318 28.39 -1.69 -0.53
C GLN A 318 27.97 -2.12 -1.93
N ALA A 319 26.75 -2.65 -2.08
CA ALA A 319 26.20 -2.99 -3.38
C ALA A 319 26.07 -1.79 -4.31
N GLN A 320 25.59 -0.66 -3.78
CA GLN A 320 25.45 0.59 -4.51
C GLN A 320 26.81 1.06 -5.05
N THR A 321 27.84 1.03 -4.20
CA THR A 321 29.21 1.41 -4.58
C THR A 321 29.79 0.50 -5.66
N GLN A 322 29.58 -0.82 -5.57
CA GLN A 322 30.08 -1.74 -6.60
C GLN A 322 29.34 -1.56 -7.92
N MET A 323 28.01 -1.50 -7.90
CA MET A 323 27.22 -1.34 -9.12
C MET A 323 27.50 -0.02 -9.82
N ASP A 324 27.72 1.06 -9.06
CA ASP A 324 28.15 2.35 -9.63
C ASP A 324 29.52 2.24 -10.31
N ARG A 325 30.49 1.51 -9.74
CA ARG A 325 31.79 1.28 -10.39
C ARG A 325 31.65 0.52 -11.70
N ILE A 326 30.84 -0.54 -11.73
CA ILE A 326 30.61 -1.32 -12.97
C ILE A 326 29.94 -0.43 -14.03
N ALA A 327 28.90 0.32 -13.65
CA ALA A 327 28.21 1.23 -14.56
C ALA A 327 29.13 2.34 -15.10
N SER A 328 29.96 2.95 -14.25
CA SER A 328 30.94 3.94 -14.67
C SER A 328 32.00 3.36 -15.61
N SER A 329 32.47 2.13 -15.34
CA SER A 329 33.38 1.40 -16.24
C SER A 329 32.72 1.12 -17.61
N LEU A 330 31.45 0.72 -17.61
CA LEU A 330 30.68 0.49 -18.84
C LEU A 330 30.42 1.78 -19.62
N ALA A 331 30.22 2.91 -18.93
CA ALA A 331 30.09 4.22 -19.57
C ALA A 331 31.39 4.68 -20.25
N GLN A 332 32.56 4.23 -19.76
CA GLN A 332 33.86 4.49 -20.38
C GLN A 332 34.16 3.54 -21.54
N ARG A 333 33.85 2.23 -21.40
CA ARG A 333 34.06 1.21 -22.44
C ARG A 333 33.11 1.35 -23.62
N TYR A 334 31.87 1.75 -23.35
CA TYR A 334 30.78 1.85 -24.34
C TYR A 334 30.15 3.26 -24.28
N PRO A 335 30.89 4.31 -24.65
CA PRO A 335 30.43 5.69 -24.49
C PRO A 335 29.26 6.07 -25.39
N ASP A 336 29.06 5.38 -26.51
CA ASP A 336 27.93 5.63 -27.42
C ASP A 336 26.59 5.19 -26.80
N GLU A 337 26.56 4.07 -26.06
CA GLU A 337 25.34 3.48 -25.50
C GLU A 337 25.13 3.77 -24.00
N ASN A 338 26.21 3.93 -23.23
CA ASN A 338 26.14 3.94 -21.75
C ASN A 338 26.51 5.27 -21.09
N ARG A 339 27.06 6.26 -21.82
CA ARG A 339 27.49 7.54 -21.22
C ARG A 339 26.35 8.29 -20.51
N ARG A 340 25.13 8.16 -21.01
CA ARG A 340 23.92 8.77 -20.41
C ARG A 340 23.51 8.16 -19.07
N TYR A 341 24.11 7.03 -18.70
CA TYR A 341 23.79 6.26 -17.51
C TYR A 341 25.08 5.89 -16.75
N PRO A 342 25.82 6.88 -16.20
CA PRO A 342 27.13 6.65 -15.58
C PRO A 342 27.05 5.86 -14.25
N GLY A 343 25.85 5.64 -13.72
CA GLY A 343 25.65 4.94 -12.45
C GLY A 343 24.38 4.09 -12.44
N VAL A 344 24.12 3.51 -11.27
CA VAL A 344 22.95 2.66 -10.99
C VAL A 344 22.27 3.18 -9.72
N PHE A 345 20.96 3.08 -9.58
CA PHE A 345 20.23 3.35 -8.35
C PHE A 345 19.64 2.04 -7.83
N LEU A 346 20.04 1.64 -6.63
CA LEU A 346 19.51 0.46 -5.94
C LEU A 346 18.41 0.89 -4.97
N GLN A 347 17.26 0.23 -5.07
CA GLN A 347 16.14 0.45 -4.17
C GLN A 347 15.58 -0.89 -3.71
N SER A 348 15.10 -0.98 -2.46
CA SER A 348 14.37 -2.16 -2.00
C SER A 348 13.21 -2.47 -2.95
N ALA A 349 13.02 -3.73 -3.32
CA ALA A 349 11.94 -4.15 -4.22
C ALA A 349 10.54 -3.74 -3.71
N LEU A 350 10.33 -3.74 -2.38
CA LEU A 350 9.10 -3.22 -1.77
C LEU A 350 8.95 -1.70 -1.97
N GLY A 351 10.05 -0.95 -1.83
CA GLY A 351 10.09 0.49 -2.04
C GLY A 351 9.87 0.90 -3.49
N ASP A 352 10.29 0.07 -4.43
CA ASP A 352 10.04 0.24 -5.86
C ASP A 352 8.52 0.09 -6.16
N VAL A 353 7.94 -1.04 -5.75
CA VAL A 353 6.51 -1.34 -5.92
C VAL A 353 5.60 -0.29 -5.25
N SER A 354 5.97 0.15 -4.06
CA SER A 354 5.19 1.14 -3.32
C SER A 354 5.54 2.58 -3.67
N GLY A 355 6.63 2.84 -4.43
CA GLY A 355 7.27 4.15 -4.51
C GLY A 355 6.34 5.28 -4.94
N LEU A 356 5.55 5.05 -5.99
CA LEU A 356 4.59 6.04 -6.51
C LEU A 356 3.39 6.25 -5.59
N ALA A 357 2.95 5.20 -4.89
CA ALA A 357 1.76 5.25 -4.02
C ALA A 357 2.09 5.68 -2.58
N ARG A 358 3.33 5.49 -2.13
CA ARG A 358 3.74 5.66 -0.73
C ARG A 358 3.54 7.09 -0.24
N GLY A 359 3.97 8.09 -1.01
CA GLY A 359 3.80 9.50 -0.66
C GLY A 359 2.33 9.89 -0.45
N PRO A 360 1.47 9.71 -1.47
CA PRO A 360 0.03 9.96 -1.37
C PRO A 360 -0.66 9.17 -0.25
N LEU A 361 -0.33 7.88 -0.07
CA LEU A 361 -0.92 7.04 0.98
C LEU A 361 -0.53 7.49 2.39
N LEU A 362 0.72 7.89 2.62
CA LEU A 362 1.17 8.43 3.91
C LEU A 362 0.55 9.79 4.20
N PHE A 363 0.41 10.64 3.17
CA PHE A 363 -0.30 11.90 3.29
C PHE A 363 -1.77 11.67 3.67
N LEU A 364 -2.45 10.72 3.00
CA LEU A 364 -3.83 10.35 3.31
C LEU A 364 -3.97 9.79 4.73
N LEU A 365 -3.03 8.94 5.18
CA LEU A 365 -3.00 8.43 6.54
C LEU A 365 -2.88 9.56 7.57
N GLY A 366 -1.99 10.55 7.32
CA GLY A 366 -1.87 11.73 8.17
C GLY A 366 -3.15 12.58 8.21
N ALA A 367 -3.77 12.82 7.06
CA ALA A 367 -5.01 13.57 6.95
C ALA A 367 -6.17 12.92 7.72
N VAL A 368 -6.33 11.59 7.59
CA VAL A 368 -7.37 10.84 8.29
C VAL A 368 -7.06 10.71 9.79
N GLY A 369 -5.79 10.77 10.19
CA GLY A 369 -5.38 10.95 11.59
C GLY A 369 -5.83 12.29 12.19
N LEU A 370 -5.77 13.39 11.43
CA LEU A 370 -6.32 14.69 11.87
C LEU A 370 -7.85 14.64 12.01
N VAL A 371 -8.54 13.93 11.11
CA VAL A 371 -10.00 13.68 11.22
C VAL A 371 -10.32 12.91 12.49
N LEU A 372 -9.47 11.95 12.90
CA LEU A 372 -9.63 11.25 14.17
C LEU A 372 -9.48 12.18 15.37
N LEU A 373 -8.51 13.09 15.35
CA LEU A 373 -8.33 14.08 16.41
C LEU A 373 -9.55 15.01 16.51
N LEU A 374 -10.12 15.40 15.36
CA LEU A 374 -11.37 16.16 15.30
C LEU A 374 -12.54 15.37 15.93
N ALA A 375 -12.66 14.07 15.63
CA ALA A 375 -13.65 13.19 16.23
C ALA A 375 -13.46 13.07 17.76
N CYS A 376 -12.22 12.99 18.23
CA CYS A 376 -11.90 12.97 19.66
C CYS A 376 -12.28 14.28 20.36
N ALA A 377 -11.98 15.44 19.74
CA ALA A 377 -12.35 16.74 20.28
C ALA A 377 -13.88 16.90 20.38
N ASN A 378 -14.62 16.48 19.34
CA ASN A 378 -16.09 16.42 19.36
C ASN A 378 -16.61 15.58 20.52
N LEU A 379 -16.05 14.37 20.69
CA LEU A 379 -16.52 13.48 21.75
C LEU A 379 -16.16 14.00 23.14
N ALA A 380 -14.99 14.62 23.31
CA ALA A 380 -14.59 15.27 24.55
C ALA A 380 -15.57 16.40 24.91
N ASN A 381 -15.97 17.23 23.95
CA ASN A 381 -16.95 18.29 24.15
C ASN A 381 -18.34 17.73 24.54
N LEU A 382 -18.79 16.66 23.87
CA LEU A 382 -20.05 15.99 24.21
C LEU A 382 -20.01 15.40 25.63
N LEU A 383 -18.90 14.77 26.01
CA LEU A 383 -18.71 14.21 27.36
C LEU A 383 -18.62 15.31 28.42
N LEU A 384 -17.92 16.41 28.13
CA LEU A 384 -17.83 17.58 29.02
C LEU A 384 -19.22 18.19 29.29
N SER A 385 -20.02 18.38 28.24
CA SER A 385 -21.41 18.85 28.35
C SER A 385 -22.24 17.89 29.21
N ARG A 386 -22.12 16.59 28.98
CA ARG A 386 -22.82 15.57 29.76
C ARG A 386 -22.39 15.50 31.22
N THR A 387 -21.10 15.70 31.51
CA THR A 387 -20.61 15.77 32.90
C THR A 387 -21.12 17.00 33.64
N ALA A 388 -21.30 18.13 32.93
CA ALA A 388 -21.89 19.35 33.52
C ALA A 388 -23.37 19.15 33.87
N GLU A 389 -24.15 18.46 33.03
CA GLU A 389 -25.54 18.11 33.36
C GLU A 389 -25.66 17.21 34.60
N ARG A 390 -24.63 16.39 34.87
CA ARG A 390 -24.58 15.43 36.00
C ARG A 390 -23.80 15.96 37.20
N GLU A 391 -23.42 17.23 37.21
CA GLU A 391 -22.59 17.82 38.26
C GLU A 391 -23.25 17.75 39.64
N ARG A 392 -24.57 17.99 39.71
CA ARG A 392 -25.36 17.83 40.96
C ARG A 392 -25.36 16.39 41.49
N GLU A 393 -25.44 15.40 40.59
CA GLU A 393 -25.38 13.98 40.96
C GLU A 393 -24.00 13.63 41.55
N PHE A 394 -22.93 14.13 40.94
CA PHE A 394 -21.57 13.92 41.42
C PHE A 394 -21.29 14.63 42.75
N ALA A 395 -21.76 15.87 42.92
CA ALA A 395 -21.64 16.61 44.17
C ALA A 395 -22.35 15.90 45.33
N LEU A 396 -23.57 15.39 45.11
CA LEU A 396 -24.30 14.59 46.11
C LEU A 396 -23.54 13.32 46.48
N ARG A 397 -23.00 12.56 45.51
CA ARG A 397 -22.21 11.35 45.80
C ARG A 397 -20.95 11.63 46.60
N LEU A 398 -20.26 12.73 46.30
CA LEU A 398 -19.09 13.16 47.07
C LEU A 398 -19.48 13.55 48.50
N ALA A 399 -20.63 14.21 48.70
CA ALA A 399 -21.14 14.57 50.01
C ALA A 399 -21.52 13.34 50.88
N ILE A 400 -21.95 12.23 50.25
CA ILE A 400 -22.25 10.96 50.93
C ILE A 400 -20.97 10.10 51.11
N GLY A 401 -19.78 10.63 50.78
CA GLY A 401 -18.49 9.99 51.07
C GLY A 401 -17.89 9.15 49.93
N ALA A 402 -18.39 9.25 48.70
CA ALA A 402 -17.77 8.54 47.57
C ALA A 402 -16.36 9.07 47.25
N ALA A 403 -15.40 8.17 47.01
CA ALA A 403 -14.06 8.58 46.58
C ALA A 403 -14.08 9.19 45.16
N ARG A 404 -13.33 10.28 44.95
CA ARG A 404 -13.21 10.95 43.63
C ARG A 404 -12.70 10.01 42.53
N SER A 405 -11.81 9.09 42.89
CA SER A 405 -11.31 8.04 42.00
C SER A 405 -12.43 7.17 41.44
N ARG A 406 -13.51 6.94 42.20
CA ARG A 406 -14.66 6.15 41.73
C ARG A 406 -15.49 6.89 40.68
N ILE A 407 -15.64 8.21 40.82
CA ILE A 407 -16.34 9.04 39.81
C ILE A 407 -15.51 9.15 38.53
N VAL A 408 -14.21 9.39 38.65
CA VAL A 408 -13.30 9.44 37.50
C VAL A 408 -13.28 8.10 36.75
N ARG A 409 -13.17 6.98 37.48
CA ARG A 409 -13.22 5.63 36.89
C ARG A 409 -14.55 5.38 36.18
N GLN A 410 -15.67 5.79 36.76
CA GLN A 410 -16.98 5.65 36.14
C GLN A 410 -17.05 6.43 34.81
N VAL A 411 -16.64 7.69 34.78
CA VAL A 411 -16.63 8.52 33.57
C VAL A 411 -15.69 7.95 32.50
N MET A 412 -14.50 7.48 32.90
CA MET A 412 -13.58 6.79 31.99
C MET A 412 -14.17 5.49 31.43
N THR A 413 -14.90 4.73 32.24
CA THR A 413 -15.53 3.48 31.81
C THR A 413 -16.72 3.74 30.88
N GLU A 414 -17.50 4.81 31.12
CA GLU A 414 -18.55 5.28 30.21
C GLU A 414 -17.95 5.66 28.85
N GLY A 415 -16.84 6.41 28.86
CA GLY A 415 -16.09 6.79 27.67
C GLY A 415 -15.53 5.58 26.90
N LEU A 416 -14.85 4.67 27.60
CA LEU A 416 -14.28 3.45 27.03
C LEU A 416 -15.34 2.55 26.42
N THR A 417 -16.47 2.38 27.09
CA THR A 417 -17.59 1.57 26.58
C THR A 417 -18.12 2.16 25.27
N LEU A 418 -18.25 3.49 25.19
CA LEU A 418 -18.67 4.18 23.97
C LEU A 418 -17.63 4.05 22.86
N ALA A 419 -16.34 4.21 23.18
CA ALA A 419 -15.24 4.01 22.23
C ALA A 419 -15.21 2.59 21.68
N LEU A 420 -15.42 1.56 22.51
CA LEU A 420 -15.43 0.17 22.06
C LEU A 420 -16.61 -0.12 21.12
N ILE A 421 -17.82 0.39 21.43
CA ILE A 421 -18.97 0.26 20.54
C ILE A 421 -18.70 0.95 19.20
N GLY A 422 -18.20 2.20 19.25
CA GLY A 422 -17.83 2.95 18.05
C GLY A 422 -16.69 2.29 17.27
N GLY A 423 -15.70 1.70 17.95
CA GLY A 423 -14.57 1.01 17.35
C GLY A 423 -14.99 -0.27 16.63
N ILE A 424 -15.88 -1.07 17.23
CA ILE A 424 -16.46 -2.25 16.57
C ILE A 424 -17.23 -1.84 15.30
N ALA A 425 -18.09 -0.82 15.42
CA ALA A 425 -18.82 -0.27 14.27
C ALA A 425 -17.87 0.31 13.21
N GLY A 426 -16.78 0.95 13.64
CA GLY A 426 -15.74 1.49 12.77
C GLY A 426 -14.98 0.41 12.01
N VAL A 427 -14.63 -0.70 12.65
CA VAL A 427 -14.00 -1.85 11.98
C VAL A 427 -14.93 -2.46 10.93
N ALA A 428 -16.23 -2.61 11.25
CA ALA A 428 -17.22 -3.07 10.27
C ALA A 428 -17.34 -2.11 9.08
N MET A 429 -17.38 -0.80 9.34
CA MET A 429 -17.37 0.24 8.31
C MET A 429 -16.09 0.22 7.47
N ALA A 430 -14.93 -0.02 8.08
CA ALA A 430 -13.67 -0.14 7.37
C ALA A 430 -13.68 -1.31 6.37
N GLY A 431 -14.27 -2.44 6.75
CA GLY A 431 -14.48 -3.58 5.85
C GLY A 431 -15.29 -3.20 4.62
N LEU A 432 -16.44 -2.54 4.83
CA LEU A 432 -17.29 -2.04 3.75
C LEU A 432 -16.55 -1.03 2.85
N LEU A 433 -15.81 -0.10 3.44
CA LEU A 433 -15.04 0.90 2.69
C LEU A 433 -13.97 0.24 1.81
N VAL A 434 -13.26 -0.76 2.33
CA VAL A 434 -12.25 -1.50 1.56
C VAL A 434 -12.91 -2.28 0.43
N GLU A 435 -13.99 -3.01 0.70
CA GLU A 435 -14.71 -3.78 -0.33
C GLU A 435 -15.27 -2.91 -1.46
N LEU A 436 -15.76 -1.71 -1.15
CA LEU A 436 -16.29 -0.78 -2.15
C LEU A 436 -15.18 -0.03 -2.90
N ALA A 437 -14.07 0.33 -2.22
CA ALA A 437 -13.01 1.14 -2.81
C ALA A 437 -12.06 0.35 -3.71
N VAL A 438 -11.73 -0.91 -3.35
CA VAL A 438 -10.76 -1.73 -4.11
C VAL A 438 -11.18 -1.91 -5.59
N PRO A 439 -12.44 -2.24 -5.94
CA PRO A 439 -12.86 -2.37 -7.33
C PRO A 439 -12.82 -1.06 -8.13
N LEU A 440 -13.05 0.08 -7.47
CA LEU A 440 -13.07 1.41 -8.10
C LEU A 440 -11.67 1.90 -8.50
N VAL A 441 -10.66 1.55 -7.71
CA VAL A 441 -9.26 1.96 -7.94
C VAL A 441 -8.56 1.07 -8.97
N GLY A 442 -9.05 -0.16 -9.15
CA GLY A 442 -8.57 -1.11 -10.16
C GLY A 442 -7.08 -1.47 -10.00
N THR A 443 -6.42 -1.80 -11.12
CA THR A 443 -5.00 -2.18 -11.16
C THR A 443 -4.02 -1.01 -11.02
N THR A 444 -4.53 0.22 -10.81
CA THR A 444 -3.72 1.44 -10.74
C THR A 444 -2.78 1.47 -9.53
N ILE A 445 -3.19 0.87 -8.41
CA ILE A 445 -2.35 0.78 -7.19
C ILE A 445 -1.86 -0.66 -7.04
N PRO A 446 -0.54 -0.89 -7.14
CA PRO A 446 0.06 -2.19 -6.89
C PRO A 446 -0.39 -2.80 -5.56
N ARG A 447 -0.77 -4.09 -5.58
CA ARG A 447 -1.15 -4.90 -4.41
C ARG A 447 -2.43 -4.45 -3.67
N ILE A 448 -3.23 -3.53 -4.21
CA ILE A 448 -4.46 -3.09 -3.55
C ILE A 448 -5.46 -4.23 -3.32
N GLU A 449 -5.49 -5.24 -4.20
CA GLU A 449 -6.33 -6.43 -4.07
C GLU A 449 -5.94 -7.33 -2.88
N GLN A 450 -4.72 -7.16 -2.34
CA GLN A 450 -4.26 -7.89 -1.15
C GLN A 450 -4.72 -7.22 0.16
N THR A 451 -5.42 -6.08 0.07
CA THR A 451 -5.93 -5.36 1.23
C THR A 451 -6.99 -6.18 1.93
N ARG A 452 -6.73 -6.53 3.19
CA ARG A 452 -7.65 -7.30 4.04
C ARG A 452 -7.57 -6.76 5.46
N LEU A 453 -8.67 -6.90 6.19
CA LEU A 453 -8.69 -6.72 7.64
C LEU A 453 -7.99 -7.92 8.29
N ASP A 454 -6.66 -7.84 8.42
CA ASP A 454 -5.86 -8.86 9.09
C ASP A 454 -5.65 -8.54 10.58
N GLY A 455 -4.99 -9.45 11.31
CA GLY A 455 -4.73 -9.26 12.74
C GLY A 455 -3.91 -8.00 13.06
N ARG A 456 -3.04 -7.53 12.16
CA ARG A 456 -2.26 -6.29 12.37
C ARG A 456 -3.16 -5.08 12.30
N VAL A 457 -4.09 -5.07 11.33
CA VAL A 457 -5.10 -4.02 11.20
C VAL A 457 -6.04 -4.01 12.41
N LEU A 458 -6.47 -5.17 12.91
CA LEU A 458 -7.32 -5.25 14.10
C LEU A 458 -6.60 -4.77 15.37
N VAL A 459 -5.32 -5.12 15.54
CA VAL A 459 -4.50 -4.61 16.65
C VAL A 459 -4.32 -3.10 16.53
N PHE A 460 -4.08 -2.57 15.34
CA PHE A 460 -4.03 -1.13 15.09
C PHE A 460 -5.36 -0.44 15.45
N ALA A 461 -6.49 -0.97 14.96
CA ALA A 461 -7.81 -0.42 15.27
C ALA A 461 -8.11 -0.45 16.78
N LEU A 462 -7.74 -1.53 17.48
CA LEU A 462 -7.87 -1.63 18.92
C LEU A 462 -6.99 -0.60 19.63
N ALA A 463 -5.72 -0.46 19.24
CA ALA A 463 -4.81 0.53 19.80
C ALA A 463 -5.34 1.96 19.61
N VAL A 464 -5.83 2.28 18.40
CA VAL A 464 -6.47 3.57 18.10
C VAL A 464 -7.73 3.78 18.96
N THR A 465 -8.56 2.75 19.13
CA THR A 465 -9.75 2.82 19.99
C THR A 465 -9.39 3.13 21.45
N LEU A 466 -8.33 2.50 21.96
CA LEU A 466 -7.85 2.73 23.34
C LEU A 466 -7.26 4.13 23.49
N VAL A 467 -6.40 4.56 22.55
CA VAL A 467 -5.80 5.90 22.55
C VAL A 467 -6.89 6.98 22.48
N THR A 468 -7.85 6.84 21.57
CA THR A 468 -8.98 7.78 21.46
C THR A 468 -9.79 7.81 22.75
N SER A 469 -10.12 6.65 23.33
CA SER A 469 -10.80 6.55 24.62
C SER A 469 -10.11 7.35 25.72
N VAL A 470 -8.79 7.25 25.82
CA VAL A 470 -8.02 8.02 26.79
C VAL A 470 -8.09 9.52 26.47
N LEU A 471 -7.82 9.91 25.22
CA LEU A 471 -7.78 11.31 24.80
C LEU A 471 -9.06 12.08 25.14
N PHE A 472 -10.23 11.53 24.86
CA PHE A 472 -11.48 12.24 25.13
C PHE A 472 -11.98 12.09 26.57
N SER A 473 -11.51 11.09 27.32
CA SER A 473 -11.92 10.88 28.73
C SER A 473 -11.06 11.67 29.71
N VAL A 474 -9.85 12.08 29.32
CA VAL A 474 -8.94 12.87 30.18
C VAL A 474 -9.49 14.26 30.47
N ALA A 475 -10.11 14.94 29.50
CA ALA A 475 -10.66 16.28 29.69
C ALA A 475 -11.76 16.37 30.77
N PRO A 476 -12.82 15.53 30.75
CA PRO A 476 -13.80 15.52 31.83
C PRO A 476 -13.24 14.99 33.16
N ALA A 477 -12.31 14.03 33.12
CA ALA A 477 -11.67 13.49 34.33
C ALA A 477 -10.82 14.53 35.07
N SER A 478 -10.07 15.36 34.35
CA SER A 478 -9.23 16.41 34.95
C SER A 478 -10.07 17.51 35.60
N ARG A 479 -11.21 17.88 35.01
CA ARG A 479 -12.14 18.85 35.62
C ARG A 479 -12.62 18.40 37.01
N LEU A 480 -12.96 17.12 37.15
CA LEU A 480 -13.38 16.52 38.43
C LEU A 480 -12.25 16.47 39.48
N LEU A 481 -10.99 16.56 39.06
CA LEU A 481 -9.81 16.56 39.93
C LEU A 481 -9.38 17.97 40.35
N TYR A 482 -9.45 18.94 39.43
CA TYR A 482 -8.92 20.30 39.61
C TYR A 482 -9.93 21.32 40.14
N ASP A 483 -11.23 21.19 39.85
CA ASP A 483 -12.24 22.09 40.43
C ASP A 483 -12.34 21.80 41.93
N ARG A 484 -11.59 22.59 42.73
CA ARG A 484 -11.66 22.58 44.19
C ARG A 484 -13.07 22.97 44.61
N LEU A 485 -13.80 21.97 45.12
CA LEU A 485 -15.01 22.08 45.92
C LEU A 485 -14.80 23.03 47.10
N ASN A 486 -15.04 24.32 46.89
CA ASN A 486 -15.26 25.26 47.99
C ASN A 486 -16.58 26.01 47.90
N ASP A 487 -17.47 25.73 46.93
CA ASP A 487 -18.80 26.35 46.98
C ASP A 487 -19.98 25.64 46.25
N PRO A 488 -20.24 24.32 46.41
CA PRO A 488 -21.45 23.73 45.81
C PRO A 488 -22.75 24.08 46.55
N LEU A 489 -22.70 24.77 47.70
CA LEU A 489 -23.83 24.96 48.62
C LEU A 489 -24.27 26.43 48.80
N LYS A 490 -23.62 27.41 48.17
CA LYS A 490 -24.05 28.83 48.22
C LYS A 490 -24.64 29.39 46.92
N GLU A 491 -24.58 28.66 45.82
CA GLU A 491 -25.04 29.16 44.52
C GLU A 491 -26.53 28.86 44.31
N SER A 492 -27.36 29.51 45.10
CA SER A 492 -28.81 29.53 44.94
C SER A 492 -29.36 30.93 45.17
N ALA A 493 -28.86 31.91 44.40
CA ALA A 493 -29.60 33.12 44.02
C ALA A 493 -28.65 34.04 43.24
N TYR A 494 -29.12 34.55 42.10
CA TYR A 494 -28.48 35.55 41.23
C TYR A 494 -27.35 35.06 40.33
N GLY A 495 -27.59 35.22 39.03
CA GLY A 495 -26.90 34.52 37.97
C GLY A 495 -25.52 35.04 37.62
N ASN A 496 -24.68 34.12 37.13
CA ASN A 496 -23.82 34.35 35.98
C ASN A 496 -23.36 33.03 35.37
N VAL A 497 -23.80 32.76 34.14
CA VAL A 497 -23.54 31.54 33.35
C VAL A 497 -22.12 31.55 32.70
N HIS A 498 -21.19 32.38 33.16
CA HIS A 498 -19.97 32.72 32.39
C HIS A 498 -18.67 32.01 32.79
N GLY A 499 -18.73 30.93 33.57
CA GLY A 499 -17.59 30.05 33.79
C GLY A 499 -17.39 29.04 32.66
N ALA A 500 -17.43 29.44 31.38
CA ALA A 500 -17.04 28.53 30.31
C ALA A 500 -15.59 28.07 30.57
N SER A 501 -15.40 26.79 30.89
CA SER A 501 -14.08 26.25 31.22
C SER A 501 -13.09 26.61 30.10
N ARG A 502 -11.94 27.22 30.45
CA ARG A 502 -10.90 27.59 29.47
C ARG A 502 -10.51 26.42 28.57
N VAL A 503 -10.60 25.20 29.11
CA VAL A 503 -10.35 23.93 28.40
C VAL A 503 -11.38 23.68 27.29
N GLY A 504 -12.69 23.84 27.56
CA GLY A 504 -13.74 23.68 26.56
C GLY A 504 -13.64 24.71 25.43
N SER A 505 -13.38 25.98 25.76
CA SER A 505 -13.19 27.03 24.74
C SER A 505 -11.95 26.77 23.87
N ALA A 506 -10.84 26.32 24.46
CA ALA A 506 -9.64 25.95 23.71
C ALA A 506 -9.87 24.74 22.79
N LEU A 507 -10.59 23.72 23.27
CA LEU A 507 -11.01 22.56 22.45
C LEU A 507 -11.84 22.98 21.24
N VAL A 508 -12.79 23.89 21.41
CA VAL A 508 -13.61 24.43 20.30
C VAL A 508 -12.73 25.19 19.30
N VAL A 509 -11.82 26.05 19.76
CA VAL A 509 -10.90 26.78 18.85
C VAL A 509 -10.03 25.81 18.05
N VAL A 510 -9.42 24.81 18.70
CA VAL A 510 -8.61 23.79 18.03
C VAL A 510 -9.45 22.98 17.05
N GLN A 511 -10.67 22.60 17.43
CA GLN A 511 -11.59 21.86 16.56
C GLN A 511 -11.96 22.68 15.31
N VAL A 512 -12.32 23.95 15.47
CA VAL A 512 -12.64 24.84 14.34
C VAL A 512 -11.43 25.05 13.45
N ALA A 513 -10.24 25.27 14.03
CA ALA A 513 -9.00 25.42 13.27
C ALA A 513 -8.64 24.16 12.47
N LEU A 514 -8.69 22.98 13.08
CA LEU A 514 -8.44 21.69 12.42
C LEU A 514 -9.50 21.41 11.32
N GLY A 515 -10.77 21.69 11.61
CA GLY A 515 -11.85 21.53 10.65
C GLY A 515 -11.67 22.42 9.43
N LEU A 516 -11.34 23.70 9.62
CA LEU A 516 -11.05 24.63 8.53
C LEU A 516 -9.82 24.20 7.72
N MET A 517 -8.73 23.81 8.39
CA MET A 517 -7.51 23.33 7.72
C MET A 517 -7.80 22.10 6.84
N LEU A 518 -8.52 21.10 7.37
CA LEU A 518 -8.89 19.90 6.64
C LEU A 518 -9.84 20.20 5.49
N LEU A 519 -10.84 21.05 5.71
CA LEU A 519 -11.80 21.44 4.68
C LEU A 519 -11.11 22.20 3.53
N SER A 520 -10.22 23.15 3.85
CA SER A 520 -9.43 23.88 2.85
C SER A 520 -8.49 22.95 2.09
N GLY A 521 -7.78 22.05 2.78
CA GLY A 521 -6.88 21.08 2.15
C GLY A 521 -7.62 20.10 1.23
N ALA A 522 -8.73 19.52 1.71
CA ALA A 522 -9.57 18.62 0.92
C ALA A 522 -10.18 19.34 -0.29
N SER A 523 -10.64 20.58 -0.11
CA SER A 523 -11.19 21.40 -1.21
C SER A 523 -10.13 21.72 -2.26
N LEU A 524 -8.91 22.05 -1.86
CA LEU A 524 -7.80 22.32 -2.79
C LEU A 524 -7.37 21.06 -3.54
N LEU A 525 -7.30 19.91 -2.87
CA LEU A 525 -7.00 18.63 -3.50
C LEU A 525 -8.10 18.22 -4.49
N MET A 526 -9.37 18.38 -4.11
CA MET A 526 -10.50 18.12 -5.00
C MET A 526 -10.49 19.08 -6.19
N ALA A 527 -10.24 20.38 -5.96
CA ALA A 527 -10.11 21.36 -7.02
C ALA A 527 -8.92 21.03 -7.96
N GLY A 528 -7.78 20.61 -7.41
CA GLY A 528 -6.61 20.16 -8.16
C GLY A 528 -6.89 18.91 -9.00
N PHE A 529 -7.58 17.93 -8.42
CA PHE A 529 -8.02 16.72 -9.14
C PHE A 529 -9.00 17.07 -10.26
N VAL A 530 -10.01 17.90 -9.99
CA VAL A 530 -10.95 18.40 -11.01
C VAL A 530 -10.20 19.19 -12.08
N HIS A 531 -9.19 19.98 -11.72
CA HIS A 531 -8.39 20.74 -12.66
C HIS A 531 -7.56 19.83 -13.56
N VAL A 532 -6.94 18.78 -13.02
CA VAL A 532 -6.16 17.79 -13.79
C VAL A 532 -7.07 16.96 -14.72
N THR A 533 -8.20 16.49 -14.22
CA THR A 533 -9.14 15.67 -15.00
C THR A 533 -9.87 16.45 -16.10
N ARG A 534 -10.08 17.76 -15.92
CA ARG A 534 -10.70 18.64 -16.92
C ARG A 534 -9.70 19.34 -17.83
N ARG A 535 -8.40 19.18 -17.58
CA ARG A 535 -7.38 19.74 -18.44
C ARG A 535 -7.46 19.03 -19.78
N ASP A 536 -7.60 19.81 -20.86
CA ASP A 536 -7.60 19.29 -22.22
C ASP A 536 -6.30 18.50 -22.45
N PRO A 537 -6.37 17.17 -22.68
CA PRO A 537 -5.19 16.35 -22.87
C PRO A 537 -4.59 16.52 -24.28
N GLY A 538 -5.16 17.38 -25.12
CA GLY A 538 -4.74 17.61 -26.51
C GLY A 538 -5.33 16.61 -27.51
N PHE A 539 -6.17 15.70 -27.04
CA PHE A 539 -6.92 14.72 -27.84
C PHE A 539 -8.31 14.50 -27.23
N ARG A 540 -9.22 13.86 -27.97
CA ARG A 540 -10.60 13.60 -27.52
C ARG A 540 -10.80 12.14 -27.15
N PRO A 541 -10.79 11.79 -25.85
CA PRO A 541 -11.01 10.41 -25.41
C PRO A 541 -12.48 9.98 -25.54
N GLU A 542 -13.43 10.92 -25.64
CA GLU A 542 -14.85 10.60 -25.70
C GLU A 542 -15.20 9.88 -27.01
N LYS A 543 -15.92 8.76 -26.89
CA LYS A 543 -16.34 7.92 -28.03
C LYS A 543 -15.18 7.30 -28.82
N LEU A 544 -14.01 7.18 -28.20
CA LEU A 544 -12.87 6.44 -28.74
C LEU A 544 -12.85 5.03 -28.14
N LEU A 545 -12.92 3.99 -28.97
CA LEU A 545 -12.72 2.60 -28.54
C LEU A 545 -11.29 2.17 -28.90
N THR A 546 -10.55 1.65 -27.92
CA THR A 546 -9.18 1.16 -28.13
C THR A 546 -9.07 -0.32 -27.78
N PHE A 547 -8.22 -1.02 -28.53
CA PHE A 547 -7.88 -2.41 -28.29
C PHE A 547 -6.50 -2.70 -28.91
N ASN A 548 -5.80 -3.69 -28.37
CA ASN A 548 -4.51 -4.13 -28.89
C ASN A 548 -4.69 -5.35 -29.79
N ILE A 549 -3.98 -5.38 -30.91
CA ILE A 549 -3.97 -6.53 -31.82
C ILE A 549 -2.52 -6.99 -31.97
N GLY A 550 -2.24 -8.20 -31.51
CA GLY A 550 -0.98 -8.90 -31.79
C GLY A 550 -1.15 -9.77 -33.02
N VAL A 551 -0.28 -9.61 -34.01
CA VAL A 551 -0.24 -10.46 -35.20
C VAL A 551 1.02 -11.34 -35.12
N PRO A 552 0.90 -12.69 -35.10
CA PRO A 552 2.06 -13.56 -34.96
C PRO A 552 3.06 -13.37 -36.11
N GLY A 553 4.29 -12.97 -35.78
CA GLY A 553 5.35 -12.68 -36.76
C GLY A 553 5.67 -13.87 -37.68
N ALA A 554 5.58 -15.10 -37.15
CA ALA A 554 5.82 -16.34 -37.89
C ALA A 554 4.85 -16.55 -39.08
N GLN A 555 3.63 -15.99 -39.03
CA GLN A 555 2.61 -16.20 -40.09
C GLN A 555 2.37 -14.98 -40.97
N TYR A 556 2.69 -13.80 -40.44
CA TYR A 556 2.56 -12.55 -41.15
C TYR A 556 3.96 -11.93 -41.29
N PRO A 557 4.67 -12.23 -42.40
CA PRO A 557 5.83 -11.45 -42.81
C PRO A 557 5.45 -9.96 -42.92
N ARG A 558 6.40 -9.03 -42.78
CA ARG A 558 6.13 -7.57 -42.72
C ARG A 558 5.17 -7.08 -43.82
N THR A 559 5.31 -7.57 -45.05
CA THR A 559 4.43 -7.22 -46.18
C THR A 559 2.98 -7.66 -45.97
N ARG A 560 2.74 -8.86 -45.43
CA ARG A 560 1.39 -9.32 -45.06
C ARG A 560 0.83 -8.58 -43.84
N GLN A 561 1.67 -8.15 -42.90
CA GLN A 561 1.21 -7.37 -41.75
C GLN A 561 0.64 -6.02 -42.22
N LEU A 562 1.35 -5.32 -43.10
CA LEU A 562 0.89 -4.04 -43.64
C LEU A 562 -0.45 -4.20 -44.39
N ALA A 563 -0.57 -5.23 -45.23
CA ALA A 563 -1.82 -5.52 -45.95
C ALA A 563 -2.97 -5.93 -45.01
N PHE A 564 -2.68 -6.66 -43.93
CA PHE A 564 -3.68 -7.01 -42.92
C PHE A 564 -4.20 -5.77 -42.20
N TYR A 565 -3.29 -4.89 -41.75
CA TYR A 565 -3.67 -3.68 -41.04
C TYR A 565 -4.44 -2.69 -41.92
N SER A 566 -4.09 -2.56 -43.20
CA SER A 566 -4.85 -1.71 -44.13
C SER A 566 -6.27 -2.24 -44.34
N GLN A 567 -6.43 -3.54 -44.61
CA GLN A 567 -7.76 -4.17 -44.75
C GLN A 567 -8.59 -4.10 -43.47
N LEU A 568 -7.94 -4.23 -42.31
CA LEU A 568 -8.60 -4.10 -41.02
C LEU A 568 -9.14 -2.68 -40.82
N LEU A 569 -8.33 -1.66 -41.08
CA LEU A 569 -8.76 -0.26 -40.95
C LEU A 569 -9.91 0.07 -41.90
N GLU A 570 -9.87 -0.42 -43.13
CA GLU A 570 -10.95 -0.25 -44.10
C GLU A 570 -12.26 -0.88 -43.58
N ARG A 571 -12.21 -2.14 -43.15
CA ARG A 571 -13.38 -2.84 -42.59
C ARG A 571 -13.94 -2.14 -41.36
N LEU A 572 -13.07 -1.74 -40.42
CA LEU A 572 -13.48 -1.01 -39.23
C LEU A 572 -14.12 0.35 -39.59
N GLY A 573 -13.61 1.04 -40.60
CA GLY A 573 -14.18 2.28 -41.10
C GLY A 573 -15.57 2.13 -41.72
N THR A 574 -15.90 0.94 -42.26
CA THR A 574 -17.22 0.65 -42.84
C THR A 574 -18.27 0.17 -41.83
N LEU A 575 -17.89 -0.08 -40.57
CA LEU A 575 -18.83 -0.56 -39.56
C LEU A 575 -19.88 0.51 -39.22
N PRO A 576 -21.17 0.15 -39.11
CA PRO A 576 -22.20 1.07 -38.63
C PRO A 576 -21.85 1.65 -37.27
N GLY A 577 -21.76 2.98 -37.17
CA GLY A 577 -21.39 3.69 -35.94
C GLY A 577 -19.89 4.01 -35.80
N ALA A 578 -19.02 3.44 -36.63
CA ALA A 578 -17.62 3.85 -36.72
C ALA A 578 -17.50 5.10 -37.59
N ARG A 579 -16.85 6.15 -37.08
CA ARG A 579 -16.62 7.40 -37.83
C ARG A 579 -15.27 7.42 -38.55
N SER A 580 -14.27 6.79 -37.93
CA SER A 580 -12.90 6.65 -38.45
C SER A 580 -12.17 5.59 -37.62
N ALA A 581 -11.17 4.94 -38.20
CA ALA A 581 -10.28 4.02 -37.51
C ALA A 581 -8.82 4.38 -37.80
N ALA A 582 -7.94 4.17 -36.82
CA ALA A 582 -6.51 4.41 -36.96
C ALA A 582 -5.70 3.46 -36.07
N LEU A 583 -4.41 3.30 -36.40
CA LEU A 583 -3.44 2.55 -35.60
C LEU A 583 -2.43 3.51 -34.98
N ALA A 584 -1.98 3.20 -33.78
CA ALA A 584 -0.92 3.94 -33.10
C ALA A 584 -0.12 3.04 -32.17
N MET A 585 1.19 3.26 -32.10
CA MET A 585 2.09 2.58 -31.19
C MET A 585 3.23 3.51 -30.76
N PRO A 586 3.34 3.86 -29.46
CA PRO A 586 2.34 3.66 -28.40
C PRO A 586 1.16 4.64 -28.53
N LEU A 587 0.06 4.36 -27.81
CA LEU A 587 -1.05 5.31 -27.66
C LEU A 587 -0.67 6.45 -26.69
N PRO A 588 -1.18 7.68 -26.88
CA PRO A 588 -0.97 8.79 -25.94
C PRO A 588 -1.34 8.42 -24.50
N LEU A 589 -0.55 8.90 -23.53
CA LEU A 589 -0.78 8.72 -22.09
C LEU A 589 -0.88 7.26 -21.59
N THR A 590 -0.39 6.28 -22.34
CA THR A 590 -0.35 4.87 -21.91
C THR A 590 0.91 4.50 -21.12
N GLY A 591 1.80 5.45 -20.85
CA GLY A 591 3.05 5.23 -20.12
C GLY A 591 4.14 4.48 -20.90
N SER A 592 3.82 3.90 -22.06
CA SER A 592 4.80 3.34 -22.99
C SER A 592 5.38 4.46 -23.86
N SER A 593 6.70 4.50 -24.00
CA SER A 593 7.40 5.44 -24.87
C SER A 593 8.51 4.74 -25.65
N MET A 594 8.57 5.02 -26.95
CA MET A 594 9.74 4.65 -27.76
C MET A 594 10.64 5.86 -27.85
N THR A 595 11.87 5.78 -27.36
CA THR A 595 12.81 6.90 -27.39
C THR A 595 13.78 6.72 -28.54
N VAL A 596 13.92 7.75 -29.39
CA VAL A 596 14.86 7.73 -30.52
C VAL A 596 15.79 8.94 -30.43
N GLY A 597 17.10 8.68 -30.56
CA GLY A 597 18.10 9.73 -30.74
C GLY A 597 18.06 10.28 -32.17
N PHE A 598 18.30 11.57 -32.34
CA PHE A 598 18.31 12.19 -33.66
C PHE A 598 19.39 13.27 -33.76
N ASP A 599 19.80 13.60 -34.98
CA ASP A 599 20.59 14.78 -35.29
C ASP A 599 19.70 15.81 -36.00
N ILE A 600 19.83 17.09 -35.66
CA ILE A 600 19.25 18.17 -36.46
C ILE A 600 20.19 18.36 -37.65
N ALA A 601 19.67 18.30 -38.89
CA ALA A 601 20.50 18.23 -40.09
C ALA A 601 21.52 19.38 -40.19
N ASP A 602 21.13 20.57 -39.71
CA ASP A 602 21.94 21.79 -39.74
C ASP A 602 22.74 22.02 -38.44
N ARG A 603 22.60 21.13 -37.44
CA ARG A 603 23.26 21.21 -36.11
C ARG A 603 23.59 19.79 -35.58
N PRO A 604 24.50 19.04 -36.22
CA PRO A 604 24.85 17.69 -35.77
C PRO A 604 25.60 17.75 -34.43
N ALA A 605 25.17 16.93 -33.46
CA ALA A 605 25.84 16.79 -32.17
C ALA A 605 26.77 15.56 -32.18
N PRO A 606 27.83 15.53 -31.37
CA PRO A 606 28.57 14.30 -31.10
C PRO A 606 27.60 13.19 -30.66
N ARG A 607 27.86 11.92 -31.02
CA ARG A 607 26.97 10.78 -30.66
C ARG A 607 26.60 10.76 -29.18
N SER A 608 27.59 11.05 -28.33
CA SER A 608 27.47 11.16 -26.87
C SER A 608 26.55 12.28 -26.37
N ALA A 609 26.29 13.30 -27.19
CA ALA A 609 25.47 14.48 -26.88
C ALA A 609 24.25 14.61 -27.80
N ARG A 610 23.90 13.55 -28.55
CA ARG A 610 22.74 13.55 -29.42
C ARG A 610 21.46 13.86 -28.63
N PRO A 611 20.58 14.74 -29.10
CA PRO A 611 19.26 14.85 -28.52
C PRO A 611 18.46 13.56 -28.74
N SER A 612 17.52 13.29 -27.85
CA SER A 612 16.54 12.23 -28.02
C SER A 612 15.14 12.71 -27.68
N SER A 613 14.15 12.09 -28.30
CA SER A 613 12.74 12.36 -28.04
C SER A 613 11.91 11.08 -28.18
N ASN A 614 10.72 11.11 -27.61
CA ASN A 614 9.76 10.04 -27.75
C ASN A 614 9.16 10.08 -29.15
N ILE A 615 9.04 8.93 -29.80
CA ILE A 615 8.40 8.75 -31.09
C ILE A 615 7.18 7.86 -30.93
N ALA A 616 6.13 8.18 -31.69
CA ALA A 616 4.98 7.31 -31.89
C ALA A 616 4.83 7.03 -33.38
N ILE A 617 4.51 5.78 -33.71
CA ILE A 617 4.21 5.35 -35.07
C ILE A 617 2.69 5.34 -35.19
N VAL A 618 2.14 6.08 -36.15
CA VAL A 618 0.70 6.24 -36.33
C VAL A 618 0.31 6.05 -37.78
N SER A 619 -0.89 5.53 -38.03
CA SER A 619 -1.44 5.42 -39.39
C SER A 619 -1.92 6.79 -39.91
N PRO A 620 -2.12 6.93 -41.23
CA PRO A 620 -2.95 7.99 -41.79
C PRO A 620 -4.30 8.07 -41.06
N GLY A 621 -4.84 9.29 -40.92
CA GLY A 621 -6.10 9.54 -40.22
C GLY A 621 -6.01 9.58 -38.68
N PHE A 622 -4.89 9.17 -38.05
CA PHE A 622 -4.78 9.10 -36.59
C PHE A 622 -5.13 10.41 -35.88
N PHE A 623 -4.59 11.55 -36.32
CA PHE A 623 -4.88 12.85 -35.68
C PHE A 623 -6.37 13.20 -35.75
N GLN A 624 -7.05 12.84 -36.85
CA GLN A 624 -8.50 13.05 -36.99
C GLN A 624 -9.28 12.11 -36.05
N THR A 625 -8.92 10.83 -36.01
CA THR A 625 -9.57 9.82 -35.16
C THR A 625 -9.40 10.15 -33.67
N ALA A 626 -8.19 10.56 -33.26
CA ALA A 626 -7.90 10.98 -31.90
C ALA A 626 -8.38 12.41 -31.59
N GLY A 627 -8.87 13.17 -32.58
CA GLY A 627 -9.30 14.56 -32.40
C GLY A 627 -8.18 15.53 -32.03
N ILE A 628 -6.94 15.23 -32.43
CA ILE A 628 -5.75 16.06 -32.20
C ILE A 628 -5.70 17.15 -33.30
N PRO A 629 -5.72 18.45 -32.95
CA PRO A 629 -5.69 19.50 -33.94
C PRO A 629 -4.28 19.71 -34.51
N LEU A 630 -4.22 19.90 -35.83
CA LEU A 630 -3.03 20.36 -36.55
C LEU A 630 -2.91 21.88 -36.39
N LEU A 631 -1.82 22.33 -35.80
CA LEU A 631 -1.47 23.74 -35.62
C LEU A 631 -0.87 24.34 -36.88
N GLN A 632 -0.01 23.59 -37.58
CA GLN A 632 0.65 24.01 -38.81
C GLN A 632 0.84 22.81 -39.73
N GLY A 633 0.87 23.04 -41.04
CA GLY A 633 1.13 22.01 -42.04
C GLY A 633 -0.03 21.02 -42.25
N ARG A 634 0.27 19.73 -42.47
CA ARG A 634 -0.68 18.64 -42.75
C ARG A 634 -0.37 17.38 -41.94
N GLY A 635 -1.39 16.56 -41.73
CA GLY A 635 -1.24 15.20 -41.19
C GLY A 635 -0.70 14.20 -42.22
N PHE A 636 -0.55 12.95 -41.80
CA PHE A 636 -0.13 11.84 -42.67
C PHE A 636 -1.24 11.44 -43.65
N THR A 637 -0.84 11.11 -44.88
CA THR A 637 -1.73 10.61 -45.94
C THR A 637 -1.23 9.26 -46.47
N ASP A 638 -2.06 8.55 -47.24
CA ASP A 638 -1.68 7.26 -47.83
C ASP A 638 -0.51 7.36 -48.84
N GLN A 639 -0.16 8.58 -49.27
CA GLN A 639 1.00 8.84 -50.12
C GLN A 639 2.31 8.93 -49.33
N ASP A 640 2.26 9.04 -47.99
CA ASP A 640 3.43 9.06 -47.13
C ASP A 640 3.89 7.62 -46.80
N ASP A 641 4.12 6.83 -47.85
CA ASP A 641 4.49 5.42 -47.76
C ASP A 641 6.02 5.21 -47.81
N SER A 642 6.45 3.94 -47.83
CA SER A 642 7.88 3.59 -47.90
C SER A 642 8.55 3.95 -49.23
N ALA A 643 7.79 4.16 -50.31
CA ALA A 643 8.30 4.58 -51.61
C ALA A 643 8.57 6.09 -51.64
N GLY A 644 7.84 6.88 -50.86
CA GLY A 644 8.05 8.31 -50.68
C GLY A 644 9.21 8.70 -49.73
N PRO A 645 9.53 10.00 -49.65
CA PRO A 645 10.45 10.52 -48.64
C PRO A 645 9.82 10.40 -47.24
N PRO A 646 10.58 9.99 -46.21
CA PRO A 646 10.06 9.85 -44.86
C PRO A 646 9.61 11.19 -44.30
N VAL A 647 8.52 11.16 -43.55
CA VAL A 647 7.85 12.33 -42.97
C VAL A 647 7.66 12.16 -41.47
N LEU A 648 7.70 13.27 -40.73
CA LEU A 648 7.42 13.31 -39.30
C LEU A 648 6.47 14.45 -38.98
N ALA A 649 5.66 14.23 -37.95
CA ALA A 649 4.90 15.27 -37.28
C ALA A 649 5.53 15.49 -35.90
N VAL A 650 5.58 16.74 -35.45
CA VAL A 650 6.09 17.09 -34.12
C VAL A 650 5.02 17.79 -33.33
N ASN A 651 5.14 17.71 -32.02
CA ASN A 651 4.32 18.52 -31.16
C ASN A 651 4.95 19.89 -30.88
N ARG A 652 4.14 20.76 -30.27
CA ARG A 652 4.57 22.10 -29.88
C ARG A 652 5.77 22.06 -28.94
N ALA A 653 5.78 21.17 -27.94
CA ALA A 653 6.88 21.09 -26.98
C ALA A 653 8.23 20.74 -27.65
N PHE A 654 8.23 19.86 -28.64
CA PHE A 654 9.40 19.54 -29.44
C PHE A 654 9.85 20.75 -30.28
N ALA A 655 8.90 21.42 -30.95
CA ALA A 655 9.19 22.60 -31.77
C ALA A 655 9.80 23.73 -30.90
N ASP A 656 9.18 24.07 -29.77
CA ASP A 656 9.62 25.12 -28.86
C ASP A 656 11.01 24.81 -28.26
N LYS A 657 11.31 23.52 -28.00
CA LYS A 657 12.58 23.09 -27.41
C LYS A 657 13.75 23.11 -28.41
N PHE A 658 13.54 22.60 -29.63
CA PHE A 658 14.62 22.39 -30.60
C PHE A 658 14.70 23.46 -31.69
N PHE A 659 13.62 24.20 -31.91
CA PHE A 659 13.50 25.27 -32.90
C PHE A 659 12.88 26.54 -32.27
N PRO A 660 13.44 27.06 -31.16
CA PRO A 660 12.86 28.21 -30.45
C PRO A 660 12.78 29.45 -31.35
N GLY A 661 11.59 30.00 -31.53
CA GLY A 661 11.35 31.17 -32.38
C GLY A 661 11.41 30.91 -33.89
N GLU A 662 11.61 29.65 -34.32
CA GLU A 662 11.64 29.25 -35.74
C GLU A 662 10.41 28.40 -36.10
N ASN A 663 10.02 28.38 -37.39
CA ASN A 663 9.03 27.42 -37.86
C ASN A 663 9.67 26.04 -38.00
N ALA A 664 9.14 25.04 -37.29
CA ALA A 664 9.59 23.66 -37.39
C ALA A 664 9.22 23.01 -38.73
N VAL A 665 8.10 23.39 -39.36
CA VAL A 665 7.66 22.81 -40.65
C VAL A 665 8.72 23.05 -41.73
N GLY A 666 9.10 21.98 -42.44
CA GLY A 666 10.16 22.00 -43.45
C GLY A 666 11.58 21.83 -42.91
N LYS A 667 11.80 21.92 -41.59
CA LYS A 667 13.08 21.57 -40.96
C LYS A 667 13.30 20.06 -40.99
N ARG A 668 14.55 19.68 -40.81
CA ARG A 668 15.07 18.41 -41.25
C ARG A 668 15.87 17.72 -40.15
N ILE A 669 15.47 16.51 -39.76
CA ILE A 669 16.20 15.68 -38.78
C ILE A 669 16.66 14.36 -39.39
N ARG A 670 17.75 13.84 -38.85
CA ARG A 670 18.30 12.52 -39.16
C ARG A 670 18.07 11.61 -37.95
N SER A 671 17.24 10.60 -38.12
CA SER A 671 16.98 9.60 -37.07
C SER A 671 18.22 8.73 -36.85
N GLY A 672 18.56 8.48 -35.59
CA GLY A 672 19.58 7.51 -35.20
C GLY A 672 19.17 6.05 -35.41
N ALA A 673 17.88 5.76 -35.61
CA ALA A 673 17.35 4.41 -35.85
C ALA A 673 17.41 3.95 -37.31
N LEU A 674 17.67 4.85 -38.25
CA LEU A 674 17.77 4.57 -39.70
C LEU A 674 19.24 4.66 -40.11
N SER A 675 20.03 3.63 -39.81
CA SER A 675 21.49 3.60 -40.03
C SER A 675 21.94 3.04 -41.39
N ASP A 676 21.03 2.71 -42.31
CA ASP A 676 21.42 2.28 -43.65
C ASP A 676 21.51 3.47 -44.62
N ALA A 677 22.76 3.77 -45.02
CA ALA A 677 23.32 4.35 -46.26
C ALA A 677 22.50 5.31 -47.18
N THR A 678 21.32 5.78 -46.80
CA THR A 678 20.63 6.92 -47.41
C THR A 678 20.15 7.80 -46.28
N SER A 679 20.89 8.88 -46.00
CA SER A 679 20.54 9.88 -45.01
C SER A 679 19.27 10.62 -45.44
N ARG A 680 18.10 9.98 -45.28
CA ARG A 680 16.83 10.56 -45.68
C ARG A 680 16.49 11.64 -44.68
N THR A 681 16.53 12.86 -45.18
CA THR A 681 16.25 14.04 -44.41
C THR A 681 14.74 14.15 -44.24
N VAL A 682 14.24 14.12 -43.00
CA VAL A 682 12.79 14.13 -42.77
C VAL A 682 12.28 15.54 -42.58
N SER A 683 11.45 16.04 -43.50
CA SER A 683 10.81 17.36 -43.36
C SER A 683 9.60 17.27 -42.44
N PHE A 684 9.54 18.12 -41.41
CA PHE A 684 8.33 18.22 -40.59
C PHE A 684 7.17 18.70 -41.46
N ARG A 685 6.11 17.89 -41.56
CA ARG A 685 4.93 18.24 -42.36
C ARG A 685 3.80 18.83 -41.53
N GLY A 686 3.83 18.72 -40.20
CA GLY A 686 2.91 19.47 -39.36
C GLY A 686 3.30 19.53 -37.88
N ALA A 687 2.72 20.52 -37.19
CA ALA A 687 2.78 20.69 -35.74
C ALA A 687 1.41 20.34 -35.16
N VAL A 688 1.34 19.51 -34.11
CA VAL A 688 0.08 19.11 -33.44
C VAL A 688 0.04 19.55 -31.98
N HIS A 689 -1.18 19.66 -31.44
CA HIS A 689 -1.45 20.03 -30.05
C HIS A 689 -1.63 18.77 -29.18
N PRO A 690 -0.60 17.93 -29.00
CA PRO A 690 0.02 17.87 -27.66
C PRO A 690 1.53 17.67 -27.68
#